data_AF-A0A0F4G7K8-F1
#
_entry.id   AF-A0A0F4G7K8-F1
#
_cell.length_a   1.000
_cell.length_b   1.000
_cell.length_c   1.000
_cell.angle_alpha   90.00
_cell.angle_beta   90.00
_cell.angle_gamma   90.00
#
_symmetry.space_group_name_H-M   'P 1'
#
loop_
_entity.id
_entity.type
_entity.pdbx_description
1 polymer ?
#
loop_
_entity_poly.entity_id
_entity_poly.type
_entity_poly.pdbx_seq_one_letter_code
_entity_poly.pdbx_strand_id
1 'polypeptide(L)'
;MAPRDPPTVMNQADLDAANEKLHQTADGERSSKEASDHDGADGEKAELDRLGTYDKYEITEEDCYDELGFGFSKGKKWYIISVIFIVQVSMNFNTSLYSNAIPGISEEFGVSAQAARCGAMIFLVTYAFGCELWAPWSEEFGRWPILQLSLLFVNIFQLPVALAPNFASIMVGRALGGLSTAGGSVTLGMIADMWESDNQQYAVAFVVFSSVGGSILGPIVGGFSEAYLGWRWSIWIQLIFGGFVQILHFCTVPETRTTRMMNNIAKKRRKATRANVWGPDELVPPSQRLSAKEIMVTWIRPFKMFLTEPIVLVLSLLSGFSDALIFMFIQSFALVYKQWGFSTVQIGLAFIPIGVGYLIAWLAFIPAIRRNIREREAKPDDEKAQYESRLWFLLYTAPCLPIGLFGFAWTIQGPPIHWIGSMIFAAIVGIANYAIYMATIDYMICAYGPYSASATGGNGWARDFLAGVLTVPATPFFSNIGADTGMNLEYASTILACISTVLVVAVYAVYYWGPTLRKNSKFAQALAKDKDDNGGRRGSALPYGSRQGSVVSQTAMRPGPGQRTRSQQQRFFGERRSNPNSRSNSVMGGFALAALATAVSRAGGLGLIGSDGDMQNLLVELTQADKDLNRHHGLLPIGVGLLAFVTKEHDALPILQKFKPAVAWLFAAEDIGDYTKWTESVRRILPKTQVWIQIGSVEGALSIAKNARPDVLCIQGSDAGGHGYEKGAGIISLLPEVVDALSNAGCDHIRLVAAGGIADGRAAAAALTLGAQGVVLGTRFLAASETKVHPAYRKAILAANDGGQNTVRSKLFDNLRGPNVWPGLYDGRSIGMESFREHVAGVDLDEIRKRHKAALQTESKGFAEDGSGRAAMWAGTGVGLVKREEPADDIVEAIRAGIVKALEGANARL
;
A
#
# COMPACT_ATOMS: atom_id res chain seq x y z
N MET A 1 50.36 0.99 36.65
CA MET A 1 51.06 -0.09 37.40
C MET A 1 49.98 -0.89 38.09
N ALA A 2 49.71 -2.17 37.83
CA ALA A 2 50.52 -3.30 37.36
C ALA A 2 49.82 -4.09 36.21
N PRO A 3 50.54 -4.99 35.49
CA PRO A 3 50.04 -5.67 34.29
C PRO A 3 49.22 -6.94 34.61
N ARG A 4 48.22 -7.25 33.78
CA ARG A 4 47.51 -8.55 33.78
C ARG A 4 48.25 -9.53 32.88
N ASP A 5 48.51 -10.72 33.41
CA ASP A 5 49.09 -11.87 32.71
C ASP A 5 48.15 -12.40 31.60
N PRO A 6 48.70 -13.06 30.56
CA PRO A 6 47.93 -13.65 29.47
C PRO A 6 47.23 -14.96 29.91
N PRO A 7 46.11 -15.35 29.27
CA PRO A 7 45.43 -16.60 29.57
C PRO A 7 46.26 -17.81 29.11
N THR A 8 46.43 -18.75 30.03
CA THR A 8 47.11 -20.05 29.86
C THR A 8 46.32 -20.99 28.95
N VAL A 9 47.07 -21.72 28.11
CA VAL A 9 46.59 -22.79 27.22
C VAL A 9 46.12 -23.99 28.05
N MET A 10 44.91 -24.51 27.80
CA MET A 10 44.42 -25.78 28.36
C MET A 10 45.32 -26.95 27.94
N ASN A 11 45.67 -27.82 28.89
CA ASN A 11 46.46 -29.03 28.63
C ASN A 11 45.57 -30.13 27.99
N GLN A 12 46.16 -30.89 27.06
CA GLN A 12 45.58 -32.05 26.38
C GLN A 12 44.91 -33.06 27.32
N ALA A 13 45.41 -33.24 28.55
CA ALA A 13 44.82 -34.17 29.52
C ALA A 13 43.39 -33.78 29.96
N ASP A 14 43.06 -32.50 30.01
CA ASP A 14 41.71 -32.02 30.36
C ASP A 14 40.73 -32.17 29.18
N LEU A 15 41.26 -32.16 27.96
CA LEU A 15 40.52 -32.35 26.71
C LEU A 15 40.15 -33.83 26.50
N ASP A 16 41.05 -34.74 26.87
CA ASP A 16 40.82 -36.18 26.78
C ASP A 16 39.81 -36.67 27.84
N ALA A 17 39.83 -36.11 29.05
CA ALA A 17 38.84 -36.42 30.10
C ALA A 17 37.41 -35.93 29.77
N ALA A 18 37.29 -34.87 28.97
CA ALA A 18 35.99 -34.38 28.48
C ALA A 18 35.43 -35.27 27.36
N ASN A 19 36.30 -35.82 26.50
CA ASN A 19 35.91 -36.74 25.42
C ASN A 19 35.50 -38.13 25.95
N GLU A 20 36.11 -38.61 27.04
CA GLU A 20 35.77 -39.91 27.62
C GLU A 20 34.37 -39.94 28.26
N LYS A 21 33.88 -38.79 28.78
CA LYS A 21 32.51 -38.65 29.32
C LYS A 21 31.42 -38.59 28.25
N LEU A 22 31.76 -38.19 27.02
CA LEU A 22 30.81 -38.10 25.90
C LEU A 22 30.58 -39.45 25.20
N HIS A 23 31.52 -40.39 25.31
CA HIS A 23 31.41 -41.71 24.67
C HIS A 23 30.62 -42.76 25.49
N GLN A 24 30.37 -42.54 26.78
CA GLN A 24 29.61 -43.51 27.61
C GLN A 24 28.08 -43.37 27.54
N THR A 25 27.54 -42.33 26.89
CA THR A 25 26.08 -42.08 26.84
C THR A 25 25.40 -42.51 25.54
N ALA A 26 26.13 -43.05 24.56
CA ALA A 26 25.60 -43.34 23.22
C ALA A 26 25.41 -44.83 22.86
N ASP A 27 25.90 -45.78 23.66
CA ASP A 27 25.93 -47.22 23.30
C ASP A 27 24.89 -48.12 24.00
N GLY A 28 23.82 -47.55 24.54
CA GLY A 28 22.77 -48.31 25.23
C GLY A 28 21.38 -47.99 24.70
N GLU A 29 21.00 -48.54 23.54
CA GLU A 29 19.67 -49.11 23.25
C GLU A 29 19.42 -49.27 21.72
N ARG A 30 19.88 -50.41 21.19
CA ARG A 30 19.31 -51.05 19.99
C ARG A 30 19.19 -52.54 20.27
N SER A 31 17.97 -53.05 20.45
CA SER A 31 17.45 -54.24 19.74
C SER A 31 16.16 -54.80 20.34
N SER A 32 15.26 -55.20 19.43
CA SER A 32 14.15 -56.17 19.52
C SER A 32 12.76 -55.65 19.97
N LYS A 33 11.81 -55.56 19.03
CA LYS A 33 10.92 -56.68 18.67
C LYS A 33 9.97 -56.35 17.51
N GLU A 34 9.67 -57.40 16.75
CA GLU A 34 8.85 -57.49 15.56
C GLU A 34 7.33 -57.39 15.81
N ALA A 35 6.64 -56.94 14.75
CA ALA A 35 5.34 -57.36 14.19
C ALA A 35 4.05 -57.34 15.04
N SER A 36 3.09 -56.50 14.63
CA SER A 36 1.73 -56.93 14.25
C SER A 36 0.96 -55.82 13.53
N ASP A 37 0.12 -56.25 12.58
CA ASP A 37 -0.67 -55.51 11.59
C ASP A 37 -1.65 -54.46 12.14
N HIS A 38 -1.85 -53.37 11.39
CA HIS A 38 -3.16 -53.02 10.80
C HIS A 38 -3.07 -51.85 9.80
N ASP A 39 -3.96 -51.93 8.82
CA ASP A 39 -4.05 -51.22 7.54
C ASP A 39 -4.10 -49.68 7.56
N GLY A 40 -3.50 -49.11 6.51
CA GLY A 40 -4.19 -48.15 5.62
C GLY A 40 -4.14 -46.67 6.01
N ALA A 41 -3.03 -45.98 5.75
CA ALA A 41 -2.99 -44.52 5.49
C ALA A 41 -1.60 -43.94 5.06
N ASP A 42 -0.57 -44.75 4.80
CA ASP A 42 0.81 -44.22 4.71
C ASP A 42 1.34 -43.91 3.29
N GLY A 43 0.47 -43.95 2.27
CA GLY A 43 0.83 -43.56 0.90
C GLY A 43 0.99 -42.04 0.70
N GLU A 44 0.30 -41.21 1.48
CA GLU A 44 0.32 -39.74 1.35
C GLU A 44 1.37 -39.04 2.24
N LYS A 45 1.90 -39.73 3.26
CA LYS A 45 2.92 -39.16 4.15
C LYS A 45 4.32 -39.17 3.54
N ALA A 46 4.63 -40.16 2.70
CA ALA A 46 5.95 -40.28 2.08
C ALA A 46 6.23 -39.23 0.99
N GLU A 47 5.19 -38.58 0.45
CA GLU A 47 5.33 -37.49 -0.52
C GLU A 47 5.45 -36.09 0.15
N LEU A 48 5.11 -35.98 1.43
CA LEU A 48 5.21 -34.73 2.21
C LEU A 48 6.55 -34.55 2.94
N ASP A 49 7.36 -35.61 3.08
CA ASP A 49 8.70 -35.54 3.71
C ASP A 49 9.83 -35.19 2.71
N ARG A 50 9.50 -34.76 1.49
CA ARG A 50 10.45 -34.26 0.46
C ARG A 50 10.31 -32.76 0.13
N LEU A 51 9.88 -31.94 1.09
CA LEU A 51 9.88 -30.49 0.95
C LEU A 51 10.77 -29.85 2.03
N GLY A 52 11.86 -29.22 1.59
CA GLY A 52 12.87 -28.59 2.45
C GLY A 52 12.26 -27.54 3.38
N THR A 53 12.34 -27.82 4.68
CA THR A 53 11.71 -27.05 5.75
C THR A 53 12.49 -25.80 6.15
N TYR A 54 12.61 -24.76 5.30
CA TYR A 54 13.11 -23.44 5.77
C TYR A 54 12.50 -22.18 5.11
N ASP A 55 11.59 -22.29 4.13
CA ASP A 55 10.88 -21.12 3.60
C ASP A 55 9.65 -20.77 4.45
N LYS A 56 9.51 -19.48 4.80
CA LYS A 56 8.29 -18.97 5.46
C LYS A 56 7.24 -18.80 4.37
N TYR A 57 6.29 -19.73 4.29
CA TYR A 57 5.18 -19.65 3.37
C TYR A 57 4.14 -18.67 3.92
N GLU A 58 3.91 -17.55 3.22
CA GLU A 58 2.84 -16.61 3.53
C GLU A 58 1.51 -17.19 3.03
N ILE A 59 0.55 -17.39 3.94
CA ILE A 59 -0.79 -17.84 3.55
C ILE A 59 -1.52 -16.72 2.81
N THR A 60 -2.00 -16.99 1.61
CA THR A 60 -2.81 -16.04 0.84
C THR A 60 -4.30 -16.24 1.15
N GLU A 61 -5.13 -15.27 0.77
CA GLU A 61 -6.59 -15.38 0.94
C GLU A 61 -7.17 -16.58 0.17
N GLU A 62 -6.54 -16.99 -0.93
CA GLU A 62 -6.95 -18.14 -1.74
C GLU A 62 -6.73 -19.47 -1.02
N ASP A 63 -5.65 -19.58 -0.23
CA ASP A 63 -5.27 -20.80 0.50
C ASP A 63 -6.18 -21.10 1.72
N CYS A 64 -7.07 -20.16 2.07
CA CYS A 64 -7.93 -20.27 3.24
C CYS A 64 -9.32 -19.64 3.09
N TYR A 65 -9.80 -19.39 1.86
CA TYR A 65 -11.06 -18.69 1.58
C TYR A 65 -12.27 -19.21 2.39
N ASP A 66 -12.39 -20.52 2.54
CA ASP A 66 -13.49 -21.18 3.28
C ASP A 66 -13.44 -20.95 4.80
N GLU A 67 -12.26 -20.62 5.35
CA GLU A 67 -12.06 -20.32 6.77
C GLU A 67 -12.16 -18.82 7.07
N LEU A 68 -12.17 -17.96 6.05
CA LEU A 68 -12.27 -16.50 6.18
C LEU A 68 -13.71 -16.03 6.44
N GLY A 69 -13.87 -14.73 6.70
CA GLY A 69 -15.19 -14.08 6.83
C GLY A 69 -16.10 -14.32 5.61
N PHE A 70 -15.50 -14.52 4.43
CA PHE A 70 -16.21 -14.87 3.19
C PHE A 70 -16.84 -16.27 3.24
N GLY A 71 -16.21 -17.26 3.89
CA GLY A 71 -16.70 -18.63 4.03
C GLY A 71 -17.78 -18.85 5.10
N PHE A 72 -18.12 -17.81 5.90
CA PHE A 72 -19.16 -17.95 6.92
C PHE A 72 -20.53 -18.32 6.31
N SER A 73 -21.28 -19.19 7.00
CA SER A 73 -22.65 -19.52 6.60
C SER A 73 -23.52 -18.27 6.56
N LYS A 74 -24.49 -18.21 5.62
CA LYS A 74 -25.38 -17.06 5.46
C LYS A 74 -26.06 -16.66 6.78
N GLY A 75 -26.49 -17.65 7.58
CA GLY A 75 -27.09 -17.40 8.90
C GLY A 75 -26.12 -16.72 9.87
N LYS A 76 -24.86 -17.16 9.94
CA LYS A 76 -23.83 -16.55 10.78
C LYS A 76 -23.52 -15.12 10.35
N LYS A 77 -23.38 -14.89 9.03
CA LYS A 77 -23.15 -13.56 8.46
C LYS A 77 -24.25 -12.57 8.84
N TRP A 78 -25.52 -12.94 8.65
CA TRP A 78 -26.67 -12.11 9.01
C TRP A 78 -26.81 -11.90 10.52
N TYR A 79 -26.46 -12.89 11.33
CA TYR A 79 -26.43 -12.75 12.78
C TYR A 79 -25.39 -11.71 13.24
N ILE A 80 -24.16 -11.79 12.73
CA ILE A 80 -23.09 -10.81 13.03
C ILE A 80 -23.55 -9.40 12.64
N ILE A 81 -24.08 -9.23 11.43
CA ILE A 81 -24.59 -7.92 10.98
C ILE A 81 -25.77 -7.43 11.82
N SER A 82 -26.62 -8.32 12.35
CA SER A 82 -27.72 -7.94 13.25
C SER A 82 -27.21 -7.44 14.60
N VAL A 83 -26.09 -7.97 15.10
CA VAL A 83 -25.43 -7.41 16.29
C VAL A 83 -24.82 -6.04 15.97
N ILE A 84 -24.15 -5.90 14.82
CA ILE A 84 -23.60 -4.62 14.36
C ILE A 84 -24.69 -3.58 14.13
N PHE A 85 -25.87 -3.99 13.68
CA PHE A 85 -27.05 -3.14 13.59
C PHE A 85 -27.40 -2.54 14.95
N ILE A 86 -27.46 -3.35 16.00
CA ILE A 86 -27.76 -2.90 17.36
C ILE A 86 -26.63 -1.99 17.90
N VAL A 87 -25.37 -2.30 17.59
CA VAL A 87 -24.21 -1.45 17.91
C VAL A 87 -24.36 -0.05 17.30
N GLN A 88 -24.67 0.02 16.01
CA GLN A 88 -24.81 1.29 15.30
C GLN A 88 -26.03 2.09 15.81
N VAL A 89 -27.13 1.40 16.12
CA VAL A 89 -28.29 2.02 16.78
C VAL A 89 -27.89 2.62 18.12
N SER A 90 -27.13 1.90 18.95
CA SER A 90 -26.66 2.40 20.25
C SER A 90 -25.78 3.65 20.14
N MET A 91 -24.84 3.67 19.18
CA MET A 91 -23.97 4.82 18.94
C MET A 91 -24.76 6.06 18.49
N ASN A 92 -25.70 5.90 17.55
CA ASN A 92 -26.50 7.02 17.05
C ASN A 92 -27.65 7.40 18.00
N PHE A 93 -28.04 6.51 18.89
CA PHE A 93 -28.96 6.81 19.99
C PHE A 93 -28.30 7.74 21.03
N ASN A 94 -26.99 7.57 21.29
CA ASN A 94 -26.23 8.43 22.20
C ASN A 94 -26.15 9.89 21.71
N THR A 95 -26.01 10.11 20.39
CA THR A 95 -25.96 11.47 19.83
C THR A 95 -27.30 12.19 20.00
N SER A 96 -28.40 11.51 19.69
CA SER A 96 -29.72 12.11 19.54
C SER A 96 -30.46 12.28 20.86
N LEU A 97 -30.39 11.29 21.77
CA LEU A 97 -31.08 11.32 23.08
C LEU A 97 -30.57 12.44 24.01
N TYR A 98 -29.32 12.89 23.85
CA TYR A 98 -28.79 14.03 24.61
C TYR A 98 -29.60 15.32 24.38
N SER A 99 -30.23 15.49 23.21
CA SER A 99 -30.98 16.70 22.88
C SER A 99 -32.19 16.92 23.81
N ASN A 100 -32.81 15.84 24.28
CA ASN A 100 -33.91 15.88 25.25
C ASN A 100 -33.44 16.20 26.68
N ALA A 101 -32.15 16.08 26.97
CA ALA A 101 -31.59 16.44 28.28
C ALA A 101 -31.26 17.95 28.39
N ILE A 102 -31.25 18.68 27.27
CA ILE A 102 -30.85 20.10 27.21
C ILE A 102 -31.64 20.99 28.18
N PRO A 103 -32.98 20.91 28.28
CA PRO A 103 -33.74 21.75 29.20
C PRO A 103 -33.31 21.55 30.66
N GLY A 104 -33.18 20.30 31.10
CA GLY A 104 -32.79 19.99 32.49
C GLY A 104 -31.33 20.36 32.79
N ILE A 105 -30.42 20.26 31.82
CA ILE A 105 -29.02 20.71 31.97
C ILE A 105 -28.98 22.25 32.11
N SER A 106 -29.78 22.96 31.32
CA SER A 106 -29.86 24.42 31.36
C SER A 106 -30.37 24.91 32.72
N GLU A 107 -31.39 24.25 33.27
CA GLU A 107 -31.97 24.57 34.58
C GLU A 107 -31.00 24.31 35.73
N GLU A 108 -30.36 23.13 35.77
CA GLU A 108 -29.51 22.75 36.90
C GLU A 108 -28.19 23.54 36.96
N PHE A 109 -27.54 23.78 35.82
CA PHE A 109 -26.24 24.46 35.78
C PHE A 109 -26.36 25.97 35.51
N GLY A 110 -27.57 26.51 35.36
CA GLY A 110 -27.81 27.93 35.08
C GLY A 110 -27.18 28.42 33.76
N VAL A 111 -26.94 27.51 32.81
CA VAL A 111 -26.36 27.84 31.50
C VAL A 111 -27.46 28.08 30.47
N SER A 112 -27.21 28.88 29.44
CA SER A 112 -28.20 29.07 28.37
C SER A 112 -28.48 27.75 27.63
N ALA A 113 -29.70 27.58 27.10
CA ALA A 113 -30.02 26.41 26.26
C ALA A 113 -29.07 26.29 25.06
N GLN A 114 -28.55 27.42 24.56
CA GLN A 114 -27.54 27.46 23.51
C GLN A 114 -26.19 26.90 23.98
N ALA A 115 -25.76 27.23 25.21
CA ALA A 115 -24.56 26.64 25.79
C ALA A 115 -24.73 25.14 26.02
N ALA A 116 -25.87 24.69 26.55
CA ALA A 116 -26.15 23.27 26.73
C ALA A 116 -26.14 22.47 25.42
N ARG A 117 -26.59 23.06 24.29
CA ARG A 117 -26.46 22.47 22.94
C ARG A 117 -25.02 22.24 22.50
N CYS A 118 -24.05 23.01 23.01
CA CYS A 118 -22.65 22.79 22.70
C CYS A 118 -22.18 21.38 23.13
N GLY A 119 -22.84 20.76 24.11
CA GLY A 119 -22.58 19.37 24.50
C GLY A 119 -22.99 18.34 23.45
N ALA A 120 -24.03 18.63 22.65
CA ALA A 120 -24.40 17.83 21.48
C ALA A 120 -23.43 18.08 20.31
N MET A 121 -23.13 19.36 20.04
CA MET A 121 -22.19 19.78 19.00
C MET A 121 -20.81 19.15 19.19
N ILE A 122 -20.22 19.29 20.39
CA ILE A 122 -18.86 18.81 20.64
C ILE A 122 -18.77 17.29 20.49
N PHE A 123 -19.80 16.55 20.90
CA PHE A 123 -19.85 15.10 20.72
C PHE A 123 -19.90 14.72 19.23
N LEU A 124 -20.77 15.36 18.43
CA LEU A 124 -20.88 15.06 17.00
C LEU A 124 -19.62 15.45 16.23
N VAL A 125 -19.02 16.60 16.54
CA VAL A 125 -17.76 17.04 15.93
C VAL A 125 -16.63 16.09 16.29
N THR A 126 -16.45 15.74 17.57
CA THR A 126 -15.40 14.78 17.95
C THR A 126 -15.69 13.37 17.47
N TYR A 127 -16.97 12.99 17.34
CA TYR A 127 -17.39 11.73 16.72
C TYR A 127 -16.98 11.64 15.25
N ALA A 128 -17.15 12.71 14.47
CA ALA A 128 -16.69 12.74 13.09
C ALA A 128 -15.19 12.39 12.97
N PHE A 129 -14.35 12.98 13.83
CA PHE A 129 -12.92 12.66 13.87
C PHE A 129 -12.61 11.31 14.51
N GLY A 130 -13.39 10.91 15.52
CA GLY A 130 -13.27 9.62 16.20
C GLY A 130 -13.50 8.45 15.25
N CYS A 131 -14.57 8.50 14.44
CA CYS A 131 -14.90 7.46 13.48
C CYS A 131 -13.71 7.15 12.54
N GLU A 132 -13.04 8.18 12.03
CA GLU A 132 -11.86 8.03 11.19
C GLU A 132 -10.60 7.69 12.00
N LEU A 133 -10.48 8.19 13.24
CA LEU A 133 -9.36 7.87 14.12
C LEU A 133 -9.27 6.37 14.39
N TRP A 134 -10.40 5.70 14.65
CA TRP A 134 -10.43 4.26 14.96
C TRP A 134 -10.27 3.35 13.74
N ALA A 135 -10.49 3.86 12.52
CA ALA A 135 -10.46 3.05 11.30
C ALA A 135 -9.08 2.40 11.04
N PRO A 136 -7.93 3.13 11.04
CA PRO A 136 -6.61 2.52 10.88
C PRO A 136 -6.28 1.48 11.95
N TRP A 137 -6.63 1.75 13.21
CA TRP A 137 -6.40 0.78 14.30
C TRP A 137 -7.21 -0.49 14.09
N SER A 138 -8.44 -0.39 13.56
CA SER A 138 -9.26 -1.56 13.25
C SER A 138 -8.72 -2.39 12.08
N GLU A 139 -7.95 -1.78 11.19
CA GLU A 139 -7.27 -2.49 10.10
C GLU A 139 -6.03 -3.25 10.60
N GLU A 140 -5.27 -2.66 11.54
CA GLU A 140 -4.03 -3.24 12.09
C GLU A 140 -4.28 -4.25 13.22
N PHE A 141 -5.16 -3.91 14.17
CA PHE A 141 -5.37 -4.72 15.39
C PHE A 141 -6.57 -5.68 15.28
N GLY A 142 -7.43 -5.50 14.28
CA GLY A 142 -8.65 -6.29 14.07
C GLY A 142 -9.92 -5.50 14.39
N ARG A 143 -11.06 -5.96 13.86
CA ARG A 143 -12.35 -5.26 13.98
C ARG A 143 -12.95 -5.46 15.37
N TRP A 144 -12.86 -6.69 15.89
CA TRP A 144 -13.45 -7.03 17.19
C TRP A 144 -12.83 -6.28 18.38
N PRO A 145 -11.51 -6.28 18.60
CA PRO A 145 -10.93 -5.63 19.77
C PRO A 145 -11.09 -4.11 19.73
N ILE A 146 -11.07 -3.52 18.54
CA ILE A 146 -11.20 -2.08 18.37
C ILE A 146 -12.63 -1.59 18.60
N LEU A 147 -13.66 -2.31 18.11
CA LEU A 147 -15.04 -1.99 18.46
C LEU A 147 -15.33 -2.17 19.95
N GLN A 148 -14.77 -3.21 20.58
CA GLN A 148 -14.87 -3.41 22.03
C GLN A 148 -14.23 -2.27 22.81
N LEU A 149 -13.01 -1.85 22.45
CA LEU A 149 -12.33 -0.73 23.11
C LEU A 149 -13.10 0.58 22.92
N SER A 150 -13.58 0.83 21.71
CA SER A 150 -14.39 2.02 21.41
C SER A 150 -15.65 2.08 22.29
N LEU A 151 -16.47 1.03 22.28
CA LEU A 151 -17.68 0.95 23.09
C LEU A 151 -17.38 1.06 24.59
N LEU A 152 -16.29 0.43 25.06
CA LEU A 152 -15.85 0.55 26.45
C LEU A 152 -15.53 2.02 26.81
N PHE A 153 -14.74 2.71 25.98
CA PHE A 153 -14.38 4.10 26.24
C PHE A 153 -15.59 5.04 26.16
N VAL A 154 -16.49 4.85 25.20
CA VAL A 154 -17.75 5.60 25.13
C VAL A 154 -18.55 5.45 26.42
N ASN A 155 -18.72 4.21 26.91
CA ASN A 155 -19.42 3.93 28.16
C ASN A 155 -18.71 4.53 29.38
N ILE A 156 -17.37 4.48 29.44
CA ILE A 156 -16.60 5.07 30.54
C ILE A 156 -16.74 6.59 30.54
N PHE A 157 -16.59 7.26 29.40
CA PHE A 157 -16.68 8.72 29.32
C PHE A 157 -18.09 9.26 29.49
N GLN A 158 -19.10 8.39 29.44
CA GLN A 158 -20.47 8.72 29.77
C GLN A 158 -20.72 8.84 31.28
N LEU A 159 -19.94 8.15 32.12
CA LEU A 159 -20.04 8.25 33.58
C LEU A 159 -19.75 9.67 34.11
N PRO A 160 -18.65 10.36 33.70
CA PRO A 160 -18.44 11.76 34.03
C PRO A 160 -19.57 12.70 33.62
N VAL A 161 -20.33 12.38 32.57
CA VAL A 161 -21.46 13.21 32.11
C VAL A 161 -22.68 12.98 33.02
N ALA A 162 -22.96 11.72 33.38
CA ALA A 162 -24.07 11.38 34.28
C ALA A 162 -23.86 11.91 35.71
N LEU A 163 -22.60 11.89 36.18
CA LEU A 163 -22.20 12.30 37.53
C LEU A 163 -21.58 13.71 37.56
N ALA A 164 -21.77 14.50 36.50
CA ALA A 164 -21.11 15.79 36.36
C ALA A 164 -21.47 16.75 37.50
N PRO A 165 -20.46 17.31 38.22
CA PRO A 165 -20.68 18.34 39.24
C PRO A 165 -20.75 19.75 38.63
N ASN A 166 -20.32 19.93 37.38
CA ASN A 166 -20.35 21.21 36.68
C ASN A 166 -20.49 21.00 35.15
N PHE A 167 -20.83 22.07 34.44
CA PHE A 167 -21.04 22.05 33.00
C PHE A 167 -19.76 21.70 32.20
N ALA A 168 -18.57 22.05 32.70
CA ALA A 168 -17.32 21.72 32.01
C ALA A 168 -17.07 20.20 31.99
N SER A 169 -17.40 19.48 33.06
CA SER A 169 -17.34 18.01 33.10
C SER A 169 -18.24 17.36 32.05
N ILE A 170 -19.43 17.93 31.79
CA ILE A 170 -20.30 17.49 30.70
C ILE A 170 -19.61 17.68 29.36
N MET A 171 -19.06 18.87 29.10
CA MET A 171 -18.38 19.17 27.83
C MET A 171 -17.18 18.25 27.57
N VAL A 172 -16.33 18.03 28.57
CA VAL A 172 -15.16 17.14 28.45
C VAL A 172 -15.59 15.69 28.26
N GLY A 173 -16.55 15.20 29.06
CA GLY A 173 -17.07 13.83 28.92
C GLY A 173 -17.71 13.58 27.55
N ARG A 174 -18.47 14.55 27.04
CA ARG A 174 -19.05 14.51 25.68
C ARG A 174 -17.98 14.53 24.59
N ALA A 175 -16.95 15.36 24.72
CA ALA A 175 -15.85 15.43 23.76
C ALA A 175 -15.09 14.09 23.67
N LEU A 176 -14.73 13.52 24.82
CA LEU A 176 -14.02 12.24 24.91
C LEU A 176 -14.90 11.07 24.48
N GLY A 177 -16.20 11.09 24.81
CA GLY A 177 -17.16 10.11 24.34
C GLY A 177 -17.28 10.10 22.82
N GLY A 178 -17.42 11.27 22.19
CA GLY A 178 -17.48 11.37 20.74
C GLY A 178 -16.20 10.86 20.07
N LEU A 179 -15.02 11.31 20.53
CA LEU A 179 -13.72 10.87 20.00
C LEU A 179 -13.51 9.35 20.13
N SER A 180 -14.12 8.74 21.15
CA SER A 180 -14.03 7.31 21.41
C SER A 180 -14.99 6.46 20.57
N THR A 181 -15.90 7.06 19.80
CA THR A 181 -16.92 6.33 19.04
C THR A 181 -16.38 5.90 17.67
N ALA A 182 -16.20 4.60 17.47
CA ALA A 182 -15.83 3.98 16.22
C ALA A 182 -17.09 3.79 15.37
N GLY A 183 -17.39 4.79 14.53
CA GLY A 183 -18.65 4.86 13.76
C GLY A 183 -18.69 3.98 12.52
N GLY A 184 -19.36 4.51 11.48
CA GLY A 184 -19.66 3.80 10.24
C GLY A 184 -18.45 3.23 9.50
N SER A 185 -17.25 3.80 9.67
CA SER A 185 -16.04 3.38 8.95
C SER A 185 -15.57 1.99 9.36
N VAL A 186 -15.70 1.63 10.64
CA VAL A 186 -15.33 0.28 11.11
C VAL A 186 -16.41 -0.74 10.76
N THR A 187 -17.69 -0.37 10.89
CA THR A 187 -18.82 -1.27 10.60
C THR A 187 -18.96 -1.58 9.11
N LEU A 188 -18.74 -0.60 8.21
CA LEU A 188 -18.65 -0.84 6.77
C LEU A 188 -17.41 -1.67 6.41
N GLY A 189 -16.29 -1.49 7.12
CA GLY A 189 -15.11 -2.34 7.00
C GLY A 189 -15.41 -3.81 7.28
N MET A 190 -16.20 -4.11 8.30
CA MET A 190 -16.64 -5.48 8.61
C MET A 190 -17.50 -6.10 7.50
N ILE A 191 -18.34 -5.31 6.82
CA ILE A 191 -19.11 -5.81 5.66
C ILE A 191 -18.15 -6.19 4.53
N ALA A 192 -17.16 -5.33 4.25
CA ALA A 192 -16.15 -5.59 3.23
C ALA A 192 -15.25 -6.80 3.56
N ASP A 193 -15.09 -7.14 4.85
CA ASP A 193 -14.36 -8.32 5.31
C ASP A 193 -15.21 -9.63 5.24
N MET A 194 -16.54 -9.54 5.00
CA MET A 194 -17.45 -10.71 4.98
C MET A 194 -18.21 -10.91 3.65
N TRP A 195 -18.37 -9.88 2.83
CA TRP A 195 -19.06 -9.93 1.53
C TRP A 195 -18.21 -9.35 0.40
N GLU A 196 -18.38 -9.93 -0.79
CA GLU A 196 -17.84 -9.39 -2.03
C GLU A 196 -18.62 -8.15 -2.51
N SER A 197 -17.98 -7.32 -3.33
CA SER A 197 -18.50 -6.02 -3.74
C SER A 197 -19.84 -6.06 -4.46
N ASP A 198 -20.13 -7.16 -5.12
CA ASP A 198 -21.31 -7.34 -5.94
C ASP A 198 -22.50 -7.87 -5.13
N ASN A 199 -22.22 -8.58 -4.03
CA ASN A 199 -23.22 -9.24 -3.19
C ASN A 199 -23.47 -8.53 -1.85
N GLN A 200 -22.68 -7.51 -1.49
CA GLN A 200 -22.79 -6.80 -0.22
C GLN A 200 -23.94 -5.78 -0.14
N GLN A 201 -24.62 -5.45 -1.25
CA GLN A 201 -25.59 -4.33 -1.28
C GLN A 201 -26.70 -4.45 -0.22
N TYR A 202 -27.20 -5.67 0.02
CA TYR A 202 -28.21 -5.91 1.06
C TYR A 202 -27.68 -5.70 2.48
N ALA A 203 -26.42 -6.09 2.74
CA ALA A 203 -25.74 -5.88 4.00
C ALA A 203 -25.52 -4.38 4.27
N VAL A 204 -25.05 -3.64 3.26
CA VAL A 204 -24.88 -2.18 3.33
C VAL A 204 -26.23 -1.50 3.60
N ALA A 205 -27.29 -1.88 2.88
CA ALA A 205 -28.64 -1.33 3.09
C ALA A 205 -29.15 -1.51 4.53
N PHE A 206 -28.85 -2.66 5.13
CA PHE A 206 -29.26 -2.99 6.49
C PHE A 206 -28.46 -2.21 7.55
N VAL A 207 -27.15 -2.06 7.37
CA VAL A 207 -26.30 -1.27 8.29
C VAL A 207 -26.59 0.24 8.16
N VAL A 208 -26.81 0.73 6.94
CA VAL A 208 -27.29 2.10 6.71
C VAL A 208 -28.62 2.34 7.42
N PHE A 209 -29.54 1.37 7.38
CA PHE A 209 -30.82 1.45 8.08
C PHE A 209 -30.66 1.56 9.60
N SER A 210 -29.74 0.80 10.23
CA SER A 210 -29.45 0.98 11.66
C SER A 210 -28.94 2.38 11.99
N SER A 211 -28.11 2.94 11.12
CA SER A 211 -27.50 4.25 11.37
C SER A 211 -28.57 5.33 11.43
N VAL A 212 -29.43 5.44 10.42
CA VAL A 212 -30.50 6.44 10.44
C VAL A 212 -31.58 6.12 11.49
N GLY A 213 -31.84 4.83 11.73
CA GLY A 213 -32.80 4.36 12.73
C GLY A 213 -32.40 4.72 14.17
N GLY A 214 -31.11 4.68 14.51
CA GLY A 214 -30.63 5.09 15.83
C GLY A 214 -30.92 6.56 16.16
N SER A 215 -30.82 7.44 15.16
CA SER A 215 -31.03 8.89 15.32
C SER A 215 -32.47 9.29 15.62
N ILE A 216 -33.46 8.51 15.17
CA ILE A 216 -34.89 8.73 15.45
C ILE A 216 -35.37 8.03 16.72
N LEU A 217 -34.75 6.92 17.10
CA LEU A 217 -35.06 6.24 18.37
C LEU A 217 -34.71 7.11 19.58
N GLY A 218 -33.67 7.95 19.47
CA GLY A 218 -33.27 8.87 20.52
C GLY A 218 -34.39 9.82 20.94
N PRO A 219 -34.96 10.66 20.05
CA PRO A 219 -36.07 11.56 20.38
C PRO A 219 -37.34 10.84 20.84
N ILE A 220 -37.62 9.64 20.32
CA ILE A 220 -38.80 8.85 20.74
C ILE A 220 -38.67 8.45 22.21
N VAL A 221 -37.56 7.79 22.58
CA VAL A 221 -37.31 7.40 23.98
C VAL A 221 -37.05 8.62 24.86
N GLY A 222 -36.40 9.64 24.30
CA GLY A 222 -36.07 10.90 24.94
C GLY A 222 -37.29 11.70 25.35
N GLY A 223 -38.35 11.71 24.55
CA GLY A 223 -39.62 12.35 24.92
C GLY A 223 -40.24 11.75 26.19
N PHE A 224 -40.13 10.43 26.40
CA PHE A 224 -40.55 9.77 27.65
C PHE A 224 -39.58 10.07 28.79
N SER A 225 -38.27 9.99 28.54
CA SER A 225 -37.25 10.28 29.55
C SER A 225 -37.37 11.71 30.08
N GLU A 226 -37.58 12.68 29.20
CA GLU A 226 -37.73 14.10 29.54
C GLU A 226 -39.03 14.39 30.29
N ALA A 227 -40.13 13.69 29.96
CA ALA A 227 -41.43 13.91 30.60
C ALA A 227 -41.53 13.32 32.01
N TYR A 228 -40.86 12.19 32.27
CA TYR A 228 -41.08 11.40 33.50
C TYR A 228 -39.84 11.28 34.39
N LEU A 229 -38.64 11.60 33.90
CA LEU A 229 -37.38 11.41 34.63
C LEU A 229 -36.51 12.68 34.56
N GLY A 230 -35.54 12.79 35.46
CA GLY A 230 -34.53 13.85 35.39
C GLY A 230 -33.56 13.65 34.21
N TRP A 231 -32.96 14.74 33.72
CA TRP A 231 -32.09 14.72 32.52
C TRP A 231 -30.92 13.73 32.61
N ARG A 232 -30.42 13.42 33.82
CA ARG A 232 -29.36 12.41 34.04
C ARG A 232 -29.79 11.02 33.59
N TRP A 233 -31.08 10.68 33.69
CA TRP A 233 -31.59 9.39 33.22
C TRP A 233 -31.46 9.23 31.72
N SER A 234 -31.52 10.32 30.94
CA SER A 234 -31.22 10.27 29.52
C SER A 234 -29.80 9.75 29.27
N ILE A 235 -28.84 10.02 30.17
CA ILE A 235 -27.46 9.52 30.07
C ILE A 235 -27.35 8.08 30.61
N TRP A 236 -28.05 7.75 31.70
CA TRP A 236 -28.07 6.39 32.26
C TRP A 236 -28.70 5.37 31.31
N ILE A 237 -29.78 5.73 30.60
CA ILE A 237 -30.43 4.86 29.61
C ILE A 237 -29.45 4.53 28.48
N GLN A 238 -28.67 5.52 28.02
CA GLN A 238 -27.64 5.30 27.02
C GLN A 238 -26.54 4.36 27.53
N LEU A 239 -26.10 4.54 28.78
CA LEU A 239 -25.07 3.68 29.38
C LEU A 239 -25.56 2.24 29.57
N ILE A 240 -26.80 2.03 30.01
CA ILE A 240 -27.39 0.68 30.15
C ILE A 240 -27.47 0.01 28.79
N PHE A 241 -27.96 0.74 27.78
CA PHE A 241 -28.06 0.21 26.43
C PHE A 241 -26.67 -0.09 25.84
N GLY A 242 -25.72 0.85 25.96
CA GLY A 242 -24.33 0.67 25.52
C GLY A 242 -23.62 -0.48 26.24
N GLY A 243 -23.86 -0.68 27.54
CA GLY A 243 -23.33 -1.82 28.30
C GLY A 243 -23.91 -3.15 27.84
N PHE A 244 -25.22 -3.23 27.61
CA PHE A 244 -25.86 -4.43 27.05
C PHE A 244 -25.29 -4.77 25.67
N VAL A 245 -25.18 -3.78 24.80
CA VAL A 245 -24.63 -3.93 23.44
C VAL A 245 -23.17 -4.36 23.48
N GLN A 246 -22.37 -3.79 24.38
CA GLN A 246 -20.97 -4.18 24.58
C GLN A 246 -20.85 -5.66 24.94
N ILE A 247 -21.64 -6.13 25.90
CA ILE A 247 -21.67 -7.53 26.34
C ILE A 247 -22.15 -8.43 25.20
N LEU A 248 -23.20 -8.03 24.49
CA LEU A 248 -23.72 -8.77 23.35
C LEU A 248 -22.65 -8.93 22.26
N HIS A 249 -21.99 -7.84 21.87
CA HIS A 249 -20.90 -7.87 20.89
C HIS A 249 -19.71 -8.72 21.38
N PHE A 250 -19.39 -8.66 22.67
CA PHE A 250 -18.26 -9.40 23.26
C PHE A 250 -18.48 -10.90 23.19
N CYS A 251 -19.68 -11.36 23.54
CA CYS A 251 -20.00 -12.79 23.63
C CYS A 251 -20.29 -13.44 22.27
N THR A 252 -20.77 -12.68 21.29
CA THR A 252 -21.46 -13.26 20.12
C THR A 252 -20.78 -12.98 18.78
N VAL A 253 -19.97 -11.92 18.67
CA VAL A 253 -19.30 -11.55 17.42
C VAL A 253 -17.85 -12.03 17.45
N PRO A 254 -17.42 -12.87 16.50
CA PRO A 254 -16.01 -13.25 16.37
C PRO A 254 -15.21 -12.16 15.63
N GLU A 255 -13.88 -12.29 15.64
CA GLU A 255 -13.02 -11.50 14.76
C GLU A 255 -13.39 -11.75 13.29
N THR A 256 -13.50 -10.66 12.53
CA THR A 256 -13.93 -10.67 11.12
C THR A 256 -12.81 -10.22 10.19
N ARG A 257 -11.75 -9.57 10.69
CA ARG A 257 -10.65 -9.09 9.85
C ARG A 257 -9.88 -10.23 9.21
N THR A 258 -9.87 -10.27 7.88
CA THR A 258 -9.20 -11.31 7.06
C THR A 258 -7.74 -11.52 7.46
N THR A 259 -6.95 -10.46 7.60
CA THR A 259 -5.53 -10.55 7.99
C THR A 259 -5.34 -11.23 9.34
N ARG A 260 -6.11 -10.85 10.37
CA ARG A 260 -6.06 -11.47 11.71
C ARG A 260 -6.52 -12.91 11.70
N MET A 261 -7.56 -13.23 10.94
CA MET A 261 -8.02 -14.60 10.74
C MET A 261 -6.92 -15.46 10.10
N MET A 262 -6.28 -14.97 9.02
CA MET A 262 -5.16 -15.65 8.36
C MET A 262 -3.98 -15.91 9.30
N ASN A 263 -3.61 -14.95 10.16
CA ASN A 263 -2.56 -15.20 11.17
C ASN A 263 -2.95 -16.28 12.17
N ASN A 264 -4.20 -16.25 12.63
CA ASN A 264 -4.68 -17.27 13.57
C ASN A 264 -4.72 -18.66 12.92
N ILE A 265 -5.09 -18.74 11.63
CA ILE A 265 -5.06 -19.96 10.84
C ILE A 265 -3.61 -20.43 10.63
N ALA A 266 -2.70 -19.54 10.24
CA ALA A 266 -1.28 -19.84 10.09
C ALA A 266 -0.67 -20.37 11.41
N LYS A 267 -0.97 -19.73 12.56
CA LYS A 267 -0.56 -20.22 13.89
C LYS A 267 -1.14 -21.58 14.22
N LYS A 268 -2.43 -21.84 13.90
CA LYS A 268 -3.07 -23.13 14.13
C LYS A 268 -2.46 -24.22 13.25
N ARG A 269 -2.27 -23.97 11.95
CA ARG A 269 -1.64 -24.91 10.99
C ARG A 269 -0.18 -25.19 11.36
N ARG A 270 0.56 -24.19 11.86
CA ARG A 270 1.92 -24.37 12.41
C ARG A 270 1.96 -25.28 13.63
N LYS A 271 0.98 -25.13 14.55
CA LYS A 271 0.85 -26.00 15.74
C LYS A 271 0.43 -27.42 15.40
N ALA A 272 -0.43 -27.61 14.38
CA ALA A 272 -0.95 -28.92 14.00
C ALA A 272 0.02 -29.72 13.10
N THR A 273 0.65 -29.09 12.12
CA THR A 273 1.38 -29.78 11.04
C THR A 273 2.91 -29.57 11.11
N ARG A 274 3.42 -28.78 12.07
CA ARG A 274 4.83 -28.32 12.14
C ARG A 274 5.36 -27.64 10.85
N ALA A 275 4.47 -27.29 9.91
CA ALA A 275 4.80 -26.60 8.67
C ALA A 275 5.11 -25.11 8.91
N ASN A 276 6.04 -24.55 8.13
CA ASN A 276 6.54 -23.17 8.28
C ASN A 276 5.61 -22.11 7.63
N VAL A 277 4.34 -22.12 8.02
CA VAL A 277 3.29 -21.21 7.50
C VAL A 277 3.15 -19.97 8.40
N TRP A 278 3.19 -18.79 7.81
CA TRP A 278 3.11 -17.49 8.47
C TRP A 278 1.97 -16.67 7.86
N GLY A 279 1.32 -15.85 8.68
CA GLY A 279 0.35 -14.90 8.17
C GLY A 279 1.02 -13.59 7.71
N PRO A 280 0.34 -12.78 6.87
CA PRO A 280 0.89 -11.57 6.27
C PRO A 280 1.47 -10.59 7.31
N ASP A 281 0.82 -10.56 8.46
CA ASP A 281 1.12 -9.65 9.55
C ASP A 281 2.33 -10.07 10.40
N GLU A 282 2.73 -11.34 10.31
CA GLU A 282 3.80 -11.91 11.13
C GLU A 282 5.17 -11.83 10.46
N LEU A 283 5.19 -11.49 9.17
CA LEU A 283 6.40 -11.34 8.36
C LEU A 283 7.01 -9.94 8.46
N VAL A 284 6.23 -8.95 8.90
CA VAL A 284 6.64 -7.55 9.06
C VAL A 284 6.79 -7.21 10.55
N PRO A 285 7.93 -6.67 11.01
CA PRO A 285 8.13 -6.28 12.41
C PRO A 285 7.10 -5.23 12.87
N PRO A 286 6.53 -5.32 14.10
CA PRO A 286 5.55 -4.35 14.61
C PRO A 286 6.01 -2.89 14.56
N SER A 287 7.33 -2.64 14.65
CA SER A 287 7.95 -1.31 14.57
C SER A 287 7.86 -0.67 13.18
N GLN A 288 7.74 -1.46 12.11
CA GLN A 288 7.50 -0.95 10.76
C GLN A 288 6.01 -0.73 10.50
N ARG A 289 5.13 -1.56 11.10
CA ARG A 289 3.66 -1.49 10.94
C ARG A 289 2.99 -0.38 11.74
N LEU A 290 3.58 -0.03 12.88
CA LEU A 290 3.11 1.06 13.76
C LEU A 290 3.93 2.35 13.57
N SER A 291 4.44 2.58 12.37
CA SER A 291 5.08 3.86 12.05
C SER A 291 4.04 4.98 12.18
N ALA A 292 4.27 5.93 13.09
CA ALA A 292 3.36 7.06 13.31
C ALA A 292 3.08 7.84 12.02
N LYS A 293 4.05 7.86 11.09
CA LYS A 293 3.89 8.47 9.77
C LYS A 293 2.88 7.70 8.91
N GLU A 294 2.91 6.37 8.94
CA GLU A 294 2.01 5.51 8.16
C GLU A 294 0.58 5.56 8.70
N ILE A 295 0.42 5.46 10.02
CA ILE A 295 -0.89 5.62 10.68
C ILE A 295 -1.49 7.00 10.35
N MET A 296 -0.68 8.06 10.42
CA MET A 296 -1.11 9.42 10.06
C MET A 296 -1.50 9.53 8.58
N VAL A 297 -0.74 8.90 7.67
CA VAL A 297 -1.07 8.90 6.23
C VAL A 297 -2.39 8.17 5.96
N THR A 298 -2.62 7.02 6.60
CA THR A 298 -3.87 6.27 6.49
C THR A 298 -5.03 7.08 7.07
N TRP A 299 -4.84 7.71 8.22
CA TRP A 299 -5.84 8.58 8.87
C TRP A 299 -6.17 9.85 8.08
N ILE A 300 -5.19 10.48 7.41
CA ILE A 300 -5.41 11.70 6.62
C ILE A 300 -6.11 11.40 5.27
N ARG A 301 -6.04 10.15 4.79
CA ARG A 301 -6.53 9.77 3.47
C ARG A 301 -8.02 10.06 3.23
N PRO A 302 -8.96 9.73 4.14
CA PRO A 302 -10.38 10.10 4.01
C PRO A 302 -10.60 11.60 3.86
N PHE A 303 -9.94 12.43 4.67
CA PHE A 303 -10.01 13.89 4.60
C PHE A 303 -9.46 14.44 3.29
N LYS A 304 -8.34 13.88 2.84
CA LYS A 304 -7.75 14.24 1.55
C LYS A 304 -8.70 13.90 0.41
N MET A 305 -9.26 12.68 0.38
CA MET A 305 -10.22 12.27 -0.65
C MET A 305 -11.47 13.15 -0.63
N PHE A 306 -12.00 13.49 0.55
CA PHE A 306 -13.13 14.41 0.68
C PHE A 306 -12.85 15.77 0.03
N LEU A 307 -11.65 16.33 0.19
CA LEU A 307 -11.29 17.66 -0.36
C LEU A 307 -10.81 17.62 -1.81
N THR A 308 -10.19 16.52 -2.26
CA THR A 308 -9.56 16.44 -3.59
C THR A 308 -10.42 15.77 -4.64
N GLU A 309 -11.37 14.90 -4.25
CA GLU A 309 -12.23 14.17 -5.18
C GLU A 309 -13.61 14.83 -5.28
N PRO A 310 -13.95 15.47 -6.42
CA PRO A 310 -15.21 16.19 -6.58
C PRO A 310 -16.46 15.32 -6.35
N ILE A 311 -16.39 14.05 -6.76
CA ILE A 311 -17.51 13.11 -6.59
C ILE A 311 -17.71 12.78 -5.12
N VAL A 312 -16.63 12.50 -4.37
CA VAL A 312 -16.70 12.25 -2.92
C VAL A 312 -17.22 13.50 -2.21
N LEU A 313 -16.73 14.69 -2.56
CA LEU A 313 -17.17 15.96 -1.98
C LEU A 313 -18.68 16.16 -2.15
N VAL A 314 -19.19 16.12 -3.38
CA VAL A 314 -20.61 16.42 -3.68
C VAL A 314 -21.54 15.41 -3.00
N LEU A 315 -21.24 14.11 -3.11
CA LEU A 315 -22.07 13.07 -2.50
C LEU A 315 -22.00 13.10 -0.96
N SER A 316 -20.84 13.41 -0.39
CA SER A 316 -20.66 13.57 1.07
C SER A 316 -21.36 14.81 1.60
N LEU A 317 -21.29 15.95 0.91
CA LEU A 317 -22.01 17.17 1.30
C LEU A 317 -23.52 16.99 1.23
N LEU A 318 -24.03 16.30 0.20
CA LEU A 318 -25.46 15.98 0.10
C LEU A 318 -25.91 15.07 1.26
N SER A 319 -25.20 13.97 1.48
CA SER A 319 -25.51 13.03 2.55
C SER A 319 -25.43 13.70 3.92
N GLY A 320 -24.39 14.50 4.15
CA GLY A 320 -24.20 15.20 5.41
C GLY A 320 -25.19 16.34 5.65
N PHE A 321 -25.57 17.09 4.61
CA PHE A 321 -26.65 18.06 4.71
C PHE A 321 -27.97 17.36 5.04
N SER A 322 -28.28 16.25 4.36
CA SER A 322 -29.51 15.51 4.62
C SER A 322 -29.59 14.98 6.05
N ASP A 323 -28.49 14.50 6.62
CA ASP A 323 -28.47 14.01 8.00
C ASP A 323 -28.52 15.15 9.02
N ALA A 324 -27.81 16.25 8.75
CA ALA A 324 -27.88 17.46 9.58
C ALA A 324 -29.30 18.00 9.67
N LEU A 325 -30.11 17.89 8.61
CA LEU A 325 -31.53 18.26 8.64
C LEU A 325 -32.34 17.44 9.66
N ILE A 326 -32.04 16.15 9.84
CA ILE A 326 -32.73 15.31 10.83
C ILE A 326 -32.41 15.81 12.24
N PHE A 327 -31.15 16.18 12.52
CA PHE A 327 -30.78 16.78 13.81
C PHE A 327 -31.38 18.18 14.00
N MET A 328 -31.49 18.98 12.94
CA MET A 328 -32.23 20.25 12.99
C MET A 328 -33.73 20.02 13.25
N PHE A 329 -34.30 18.95 12.70
CA PHE A 329 -35.69 18.56 12.96
C PHE A 329 -35.96 18.26 14.42
N ILE A 330 -35.01 17.64 15.15
CA ILE A 330 -35.08 17.44 16.62
C ILE A 330 -35.43 18.75 17.34
N GLN A 331 -34.80 19.85 16.96
CA GLN A 331 -35.04 21.14 17.59
C GLN A 331 -36.28 21.84 17.03
N SER A 332 -36.48 21.76 15.71
CA SER A 332 -37.61 22.44 15.06
C SER A 332 -38.96 21.82 15.45
N PHE A 333 -39.05 20.51 15.65
CA PHE A 333 -40.32 19.84 15.99
C PHE A 333 -40.85 20.30 17.34
N ALA A 334 -39.97 20.57 18.30
CA ALA A 334 -40.35 21.16 19.57
C ALA A 334 -40.92 22.57 19.41
N LEU A 335 -40.42 23.38 18.46
CA LEU A 335 -40.94 24.73 18.17
C LEU A 335 -42.24 24.68 17.36
N VAL A 336 -42.31 23.80 16.37
CA VAL A 336 -43.44 23.62 15.45
C VAL A 336 -44.64 23.04 16.19
N TYR A 337 -44.50 21.84 16.80
CA TYR A 337 -45.65 21.13 17.36
C TYR A 337 -46.16 21.73 18.68
N LYS A 338 -45.37 22.59 19.33
CA LYS A 338 -45.83 23.39 20.47
C LYS A 338 -47.01 24.30 20.11
N GLN A 339 -47.14 24.72 18.85
CA GLN A 339 -48.28 25.52 18.37
C GLN A 339 -49.61 24.76 18.42
N TRP A 340 -49.60 23.42 18.31
CA TRP A 340 -50.78 22.58 18.46
C TRP A 340 -50.95 22.05 19.89
N GLY A 341 -50.18 22.56 20.86
CA GLY A 341 -50.26 22.15 22.26
C GLY A 341 -49.74 20.73 22.54
N PHE A 342 -48.83 20.22 21.71
CA PHE A 342 -48.29 18.87 21.91
C PHE A 342 -47.46 18.79 23.19
N SER A 343 -47.63 17.71 23.95
CA SER A 343 -46.78 17.37 25.09
C SER A 343 -45.39 16.90 24.64
N THR A 344 -44.42 16.89 25.56
CA THR A 344 -43.06 16.40 25.30
C THR A 344 -43.04 14.98 24.69
N VAL A 345 -43.91 14.09 25.18
CA VAL A 345 -44.06 12.74 24.63
C VAL A 345 -44.59 12.77 23.20
N GLN A 346 -45.61 13.60 22.92
CA GLN A 346 -46.18 13.72 21.58
C GLN A 346 -45.17 14.30 20.57
N ILE A 347 -44.31 15.24 20.99
CA ILE A 347 -43.21 15.75 20.19
C ILE A 347 -42.20 14.64 19.88
N GLY A 348 -41.83 13.81 20.88
CA GLY A 348 -40.97 12.64 20.66
C GLY A 348 -41.57 11.62 19.68
N LEU A 349 -42.88 11.37 19.77
CA LEU A 349 -43.59 10.48 18.84
C LEU A 349 -43.72 11.05 17.42
N ALA A 350 -43.58 12.37 17.24
CA ALA A 350 -43.59 13.02 15.92
C ALA A 350 -42.38 12.62 15.04
N PHE A 351 -41.41 11.88 15.57
CA PHE A 351 -40.32 11.27 14.81
C PHE A 351 -40.67 9.91 14.17
N ILE A 352 -41.78 9.27 14.58
CA ILE A 352 -42.24 8.01 13.99
C ILE A 352 -42.47 8.11 12.47
N PRO A 353 -43.10 9.17 11.92
CA PRO A 353 -43.25 9.33 10.48
C PRO A 353 -41.92 9.29 9.70
N ILE A 354 -40.85 9.87 10.24
CA ILE A 354 -39.51 9.80 9.64
C ILE A 354 -39.03 8.34 9.60
N GLY A 355 -39.24 7.58 10.69
CA GLY A 355 -38.92 6.15 10.75
C GLY A 355 -39.75 5.29 9.80
N VAL A 356 -41.03 5.60 9.63
CA VAL A 356 -41.87 4.98 8.59
C VAL A 356 -41.30 5.27 7.20
N GLY A 357 -40.84 6.51 6.97
CA GLY A 357 -40.13 6.89 5.74
C GLY A 357 -38.87 6.04 5.50
N TYR A 358 -38.04 5.82 6.51
CA TYR A 358 -36.86 4.95 6.41
C TYR A 358 -37.24 3.51 6.08
N LEU A 359 -38.29 2.96 6.68
CA LEU A 359 -38.75 1.60 6.42
C LEU A 359 -39.28 1.46 4.98
N ILE A 360 -40.08 2.42 4.50
CA ILE A 360 -40.56 2.46 3.12
C ILE A 360 -39.38 2.50 2.15
N ALA A 361 -38.40 3.36 2.40
CA ALA A 361 -37.24 3.49 1.53
C ALA A 361 -36.38 2.21 1.55
N TRP A 362 -36.11 1.63 2.72
CA TRP A 362 -35.39 0.36 2.85
C TRP A 362 -36.07 -0.76 2.05
N LEU A 363 -37.39 -0.91 2.17
CA LEU A 363 -38.16 -1.88 1.39
C LEU A 363 -38.12 -1.59 -0.11
N ALA A 364 -38.17 -0.32 -0.52
CA ALA A 364 -38.10 0.09 -1.92
C ALA A 364 -36.73 -0.15 -2.56
N PHE A 365 -35.65 -0.15 -1.77
CA PHE A 365 -34.31 -0.50 -2.25
C PHE A 365 -34.14 -2.00 -2.56
N ILE A 366 -34.92 -2.90 -1.93
CA ILE A 366 -34.84 -4.35 -2.21
C ILE A 366 -35.09 -4.67 -3.70
N PRO A 367 -36.20 -4.24 -4.34
CA PRO A 367 -36.42 -4.48 -5.76
C PRO A 367 -35.44 -3.69 -6.65
N ALA A 368 -35.03 -2.49 -6.23
CA ALA A 368 -34.03 -1.69 -6.97
C ALA A 368 -32.66 -2.41 -7.03
N ILE A 369 -32.21 -2.97 -5.91
CA ILE A 369 -31.00 -3.78 -5.82
C ILE A 369 -31.10 -5.01 -6.74
N ARG A 370 -32.24 -5.73 -6.71
CA ARG A 370 -32.46 -6.88 -7.61
C ARG A 370 -32.37 -6.51 -9.08
N ARG A 371 -32.94 -5.36 -9.48
CA ARG A 371 -32.83 -4.85 -10.85
C ARG A 371 -31.38 -4.55 -11.21
N ASN A 372 -30.66 -3.82 -10.35
CA ASN A 372 -29.28 -3.44 -10.60
C ASN A 372 -28.37 -4.65 -10.73
N ILE A 373 -28.58 -5.71 -9.93
CA ILE A 373 -27.86 -6.98 -10.07
C ILE A 373 -28.13 -7.59 -11.46
N ARG A 374 -29.40 -7.72 -11.87
CA ARG A 374 -29.77 -8.27 -13.18
C ARG A 374 -29.20 -7.47 -14.35
N GLU A 375 -29.19 -6.14 -14.26
CA GLU A 375 -28.69 -5.28 -15.33
C GLU A 375 -27.16 -5.41 -15.49
N ARG A 376 -26.43 -5.61 -14.39
CA ARG A 376 -24.99 -5.88 -14.39
C ARG A 376 -24.65 -7.27 -14.92
N GLU A 377 -25.45 -8.27 -14.56
CA GLU A 377 -25.34 -9.64 -15.12
C GLU A 377 -25.60 -9.64 -16.64
N ALA A 378 -26.54 -8.81 -17.12
CA ALA A 378 -26.89 -8.72 -18.53
C ALA A 378 -25.88 -7.90 -19.37
N LYS A 379 -25.15 -6.95 -18.76
CA LYS A 379 -24.19 -6.07 -19.45
C LYS A 379 -22.88 -5.94 -18.64
N PRO A 380 -22.04 -6.99 -18.62
CA PRO A 380 -20.81 -6.99 -17.83
C PRO A 380 -19.80 -5.92 -18.27
N ASP A 381 -19.70 -5.64 -19.57
CA ASP A 381 -18.67 -4.74 -20.14
C ASP A 381 -19.06 -3.25 -20.23
N ASP A 382 -20.28 -2.87 -19.80
CA ASP A 382 -20.77 -1.49 -19.87
C ASP A 382 -20.46 -0.73 -18.57
N GLU A 383 -19.54 0.25 -18.63
CA GLU A 383 -19.17 1.08 -17.47
C GLU A 383 -20.39 1.71 -16.80
N LYS A 384 -21.41 2.10 -17.58
CA LYS A 384 -22.62 2.75 -17.06
C LYS A 384 -23.49 1.78 -16.28
N ALA A 385 -23.53 0.52 -16.72
CA ALA A 385 -24.22 -0.55 -16.01
C ALA A 385 -23.50 -0.92 -14.71
N GLN A 386 -22.17 -0.78 -14.65
CA GLN A 386 -21.37 -1.13 -13.48
C GLN A 386 -21.44 -0.09 -12.34
N TYR A 387 -21.35 1.20 -12.67
CA TYR A 387 -21.25 2.27 -11.66
C TYR A 387 -22.53 3.12 -11.56
N GLU A 388 -22.96 3.74 -12.66
CA GLU A 388 -24.06 4.71 -12.65
C GLU A 388 -25.43 4.06 -12.44
N SER A 389 -25.62 2.77 -12.75
CA SER A 389 -26.86 2.02 -12.44
C SER A 389 -27.23 2.06 -10.95
N ARG A 390 -26.24 2.13 -10.04
CA ARG A 390 -26.47 2.23 -8.59
C ARG A 390 -27.12 3.54 -8.17
N LEU A 391 -26.86 4.63 -8.90
CA LEU A 391 -27.44 5.95 -8.66
C LEU A 391 -28.80 6.15 -9.35
N TRP A 392 -29.23 5.23 -10.21
CA TRP A 392 -30.48 5.39 -10.98
C TRP A 392 -31.69 5.59 -10.06
N PHE A 393 -31.81 4.79 -9.01
CA PHE A 393 -32.94 4.92 -8.07
C PHE A 393 -32.88 6.22 -7.28
N LEU A 394 -31.66 6.71 -6.99
CA LEU A 394 -31.45 7.98 -6.30
C LEU A 394 -32.03 9.17 -7.09
N LEU A 395 -32.06 9.12 -8.41
CA LEU A 395 -32.64 10.19 -9.22
C LEU A 395 -34.13 10.41 -8.91
N TYR A 396 -34.86 9.35 -8.58
CA TYR A 396 -36.29 9.44 -8.25
C TYR A 396 -36.52 9.78 -6.78
N THR A 397 -35.65 9.32 -5.88
CA THR A 397 -35.82 9.52 -4.43
C THR A 397 -35.17 10.79 -3.91
N ALA A 398 -34.14 11.33 -4.58
CA ALA A 398 -33.47 12.57 -4.16
C ALA A 398 -34.40 13.80 -4.24
N PRO A 399 -35.25 13.98 -5.28
CA PRO A 399 -36.25 15.05 -5.31
C PRO A 399 -37.27 15.00 -4.17
N CYS A 400 -37.46 13.85 -3.52
CA CYS A 400 -38.32 13.77 -2.34
C CYS A 400 -37.80 14.65 -1.20
N LEU A 401 -36.49 14.94 -1.13
CA LEU A 401 -35.93 15.83 -0.09
C LEU A 401 -36.48 17.27 -0.20
N PRO A 402 -36.32 17.99 -1.32
CA PRO A 402 -36.91 19.32 -1.47
C PRO A 402 -38.44 19.29 -1.45
N ILE A 403 -39.09 18.28 -2.04
CA ILE A 403 -40.57 18.17 -2.00
C ILE A 403 -41.06 18.04 -0.55
N GLY A 404 -40.40 17.20 0.25
CA GLY A 404 -40.68 17.05 1.67
C GLY A 404 -40.44 18.34 2.45
N LEU A 405 -39.33 19.04 2.19
CA LEU A 405 -39.02 20.30 2.89
C LEU A 405 -39.95 21.45 2.51
N PHE A 406 -40.30 21.62 1.22
CA PHE A 406 -41.28 22.61 0.79
C PHE A 406 -42.66 22.30 1.37
N GLY A 407 -43.09 21.04 1.29
CA GLY A 407 -44.36 20.62 1.87
C GLY A 407 -44.40 20.83 3.39
N PHE A 408 -43.32 20.50 4.10
CA PHE A 408 -43.18 20.77 5.53
C PHE A 408 -43.25 22.28 5.82
N ALA A 409 -42.48 23.10 5.10
CA ALA A 409 -42.43 24.55 5.31
C ALA A 409 -43.80 25.24 5.23
N TRP A 410 -44.70 24.76 4.36
CA TRP A 410 -46.02 25.37 4.17
C TRP A 410 -47.16 24.63 4.90
N THR A 411 -46.84 23.60 5.69
CA THR A 411 -47.81 22.89 6.54
C THR A 411 -47.54 23.07 8.04
N ILE A 412 -46.56 23.90 8.42
CA ILE A 412 -46.16 24.15 9.82
C ILE A 412 -46.73 25.44 10.45
N GLN A 413 -47.64 26.13 9.77
CA GLN A 413 -48.20 27.45 10.15
C GLN A 413 -49.09 27.41 11.42
N GLY A 414 -49.30 26.23 12.02
CA GLY A 414 -50.20 26.05 13.16
C GLY A 414 -51.68 25.93 12.75
N PRO A 415 -52.59 25.86 13.74
CA PRO A 415 -54.04 25.82 13.50
C PRO A 415 -54.51 27.03 12.66
N PRO A 416 -55.39 26.85 11.65
CA PRO A 416 -56.31 25.71 11.47
C PRO A 416 -55.76 24.55 10.63
N ILE A 417 -54.50 24.59 10.16
CA ILE A 417 -53.92 23.49 9.38
C ILE A 417 -53.69 22.29 10.31
N HIS A 418 -54.11 21.10 9.87
CA HIS A 418 -53.96 19.88 10.66
C HIS A 418 -52.50 19.41 10.66
N TRP A 419 -51.95 19.12 11.84
CA TRP A 419 -50.55 18.68 12.07
C TRP A 419 -50.13 17.43 11.27
N ILE A 420 -51.08 16.66 10.74
CA ILE A 420 -50.78 15.48 9.92
C ILE A 420 -50.09 15.84 8.61
N GLY A 421 -50.34 17.04 8.07
CA GLY A 421 -49.70 17.49 6.83
C GLY A 421 -48.18 17.52 6.97
N SER A 422 -47.67 18.17 8.03
CA SER A 422 -46.24 18.24 8.31
C SER A 422 -45.63 16.87 8.62
N MET A 423 -46.38 15.96 9.25
CA MET A 423 -45.92 14.58 9.48
C MET A 423 -45.76 13.75 8.21
N ILE A 424 -46.67 13.87 7.24
CA ILE A 424 -46.54 13.18 5.93
C ILE A 424 -45.30 13.67 5.20
N PHE A 425 -45.08 14.99 5.17
CA PHE A 425 -43.90 15.56 4.53
C PHE A 425 -42.60 15.22 5.28
N ALA A 426 -42.62 15.11 6.61
CA ALA A 426 -41.50 14.58 7.38
C ALA A 426 -41.17 13.12 7.02
N ALA A 427 -42.18 12.28 6.76
CA ALA A 427 -41.96 10.92 6.27
C ALA A 427 -41.29 10.92 4.87
N ILE A 428 -41.69 11.83 3.98
CA ILE A 428 -41.07 12.00 2.66
C ILE A 428 -39.59 12.44 2.78
N VAL A 429 -39.29 13.35 3.71
CA VAL A 429 -37.89 13.72 4.04
C VAL A 429 -37.12 12.49 4.53
N GLY A 430 -37.73 11.66 5.37
CA GLY A 430 -37.15 10.39 5.81
C GLY A 430 -36.82 9.45 4.65
N ILE A 431 -37.74 9.28 3.70
CA ILE A 431 -37.50 8.47 2.48
C ILE A 431 -36.26 8.96 1.74
N ALA A 432 -36.17 10.28 1.53
CA ALA A 432 -35.05 10.87 0.81
C ALA A 432 -33.73 10.73 1.56
N ASN A 433 -33.72 10.96 2.88
CA ASN A 433 -32.53 10.86 3.71
C ASN A 433 -31.92 9.45 3.68
N TYR A 434 -32.73 8.41 3.91
CA TYR A 434 -32.25 7.03 3.80
C TYR A 434 -31.72 6.73 2.40
N ALA A 435 -32.46 7.13 1.36
CA ALA A 435 -32.10 6.84 -0.01
C ALA A 435 -30.80 7.50 -0.45
N ILE A 436 -30.60 8.77 -0.08
CA ILE A 436 -29.36 9.51 -0.31
C ILE A 436 -28.20 8.77 0.38
N TYR A 437 -28.34 8.46 1.66
CA TYR A 437 -27.25 7.85 2.40
C TYR A 437 -26.87 6.47 1.83
N MET A 438 -27.87 5.61 1.58
CA MET A 438 -27.65 4.29 0.99
C MET A 438 -26.99 4.36 -0.39
N ALA A 439 -27.52 5.18 -1.31
CA ALA A 439 -27.01 5.27 -2.67
C ALA A 439 -25.61 5.87 -2.74
N THR A 440 -25.29 6.87 -1.90
CA THR A 440 -23.95 7.49 -1.87
C THR A 440 -22.89 6.50 -1.39
N ILE A 441 -23.15 5.76 -0.31
CA ILE A 441 -22.23 4.73 0.20
C ILE A 441 -22.04 3.61 -0.83
N ASP A 442 -23.13 3.06 -1.38
CA ASP A 442 -23.05 1.98 -2.36
C ASP A 442 -22.26 2.37 -3.62
N TYR A 443 -22.47 3.61 -4.10
CA TYR A 443 -21.72 4.15 -5.22
C TYR A 443 -20.23 4.32 -4.88
N MET A 444 -19.89 4.90 -3.73
CA MET A 444 -18.49 5.09 -3.32
C MET A 444 -17.73 3.78 -3.17
N ILE A 445 -18.39 2.74 -2.63
CA ILE A 445 -17.75 1.43 -2.48
C ILE A 445 -17.39 0.84 -3.85
N CYS A 446 -18.30 0.96 -4.82
CA CYS A 446 -18.07 0.45 -6.16
C CYS A 446 -17.03 1.29 -6.93
N ALA A 447 -17.16 2.63 -6.90
CA ALA A 447 -16.32 3.53 -7.69
C ALA A 447 -14.85 3.56 -7.23
N TYR A 448 -14.58 3.37 -5.93
CA TYR A 448 -13.23 3.50 -5.37
C TYR A 448 -12.57 2.17 -4.94
N GLY A 449 -13.29 1.03 -5.00
CA GLY A 449 -12.72 -0.32 -4.91
C GLY A 449 -11.81 -0.55 -3.67
N PRO A 450 -10.48 -0.69 -3.82
CA PRO A 450 -9.52 -0.76 -2.71
C PRO A 450 -9.53 0.43 -1.75
N TYR A 451 -9.89 1.63 -2.23
CA TYR A 451 -9.98 2.84 -1.41
C TYR A 451 -11.41 3.16 -0.98
N SER A 452 -12.34 2.20 -1.11
CA SER A 452 -13.73 2.36 -0.71
C SER A 452 -13.88 2.80 0.74
N ALA A 453 -13.11 2.19 1.65
CA ALA A 453 -13.16 2.49 3.08
C ALA A 453 -12.84 3.97 3.38
N SER A 454 -11.82 4.53 2.71
CA SER A 454 -11.46 5.94 2.87
C SER A 454 -12.46 6.89 2.21
N ALA A 455 -13.04 6.51 1.06
CA ALA A 455 -14.06 7.31 0.40
C ALA A 455 -15.35 7.37 1.25
N THR A 456 -15.80 6.22 1.78
CA THR A 456 -16.95 6.16 2.69
C THR A 456 -16.66 6.81 4.04
N GLY A 457 -15.41 6.78 4.52
CA GLY A 457 -14.99 7.49 5.72
C GLY A 457 -15.13 9.01 5.57
N GLY A 458 -14.74 9.56 4.41
CA GLY A 458 -14.98 10.98 4.10
C GLY A 458 -16.46 11.36 4.10
N ASN A 459 -17.35 10.45 3.67
CA ASN A 459 -18.80 10.63 3.73
C ASN A 459 -19.33 10.61 5.17
N GLY A 460 -18.90 9.63 5.98
CA GLY A 460 -19.24 9.56 7.41
C GLY A 460 -18.78 10.80 8.17
N TRP A 461 -17.53 11.24 7.93
CA TRP A 461 -16.99 12.45 8.53
C TRP A 461 -17.82 13.69 8.19
N ALA A 462 -18.14 13.91 6.91
CA ALA A 462 -18.93 15.07 6.49
C ALA A 462 -20.31 15.07 7.14
N ARG A 463 -20.90 13.89 7.30
CA ARG A 463 -22.21 13.72 7.92
C ARG A 463 -22.22 14.13 9.39
N ASP A 464 -21.34 13.53 10.19
CA ASP A 464 -21.32 13.77 11.62
C ASP A 464 -20.79 15.19 11.94
N PHE A 465 -19.83 15.70 11.15
CA PHE A 465 -19.28 17.04 11.29
C PHE A 465 -20.32 18.12 10.96
N LEU A 466 -21.02 18.00 9.82
CA LEU A 466 -22.06 18.96 9.44
C LEU A 466 -23.23 18.92 10.43
N ALA A 467 -23.66 17.73 10.86
CA ALA A 467 -24.68 17.59 11.89
C ALA A 467 -24.28 18.31 13.18
N GLY A 468 -23.04 18.12 13.64
CA GLY A 468 -22.52 18.80 14.82
C GLY A 468 -22.50 20.32 14.67
N VAL A 469 -21.89 20.84 13.60
CA VAL A 469 -21.77 22.29 13.35
C VAL A 469 -23.13 22.95 13.20
N LEU A 470 -24.09 22.32 12.51
CA LEU A 470 -25.42 22.88 12.27
C LEU A 470 -26.37 22.74 13.47
N THR A 471 -26.03 21.93 14.47
CA THR A 471 -26.82 21.79 15.72
C THR A 471 -26.86 23.09 16.54
N VAL A 472 -25.80 23.89 16.51
CA VAL A 472 -25.74 25.17 17.23
C VAL A 472 -26.63 26.24 16.59
N PRO A 473 -26.48 26.59 15.30
CA PRO A 473 -27.29 27.64 14.68
C PRO A 473 -28.76 27.24 14.48
N ALA A 474 -29.14 25.96 14.64
CA ALA A 474 -30.49 25.48 14.38
C ALA A 474 -31.59 26.30 15.08
N THR A 475 -31.53 26.48 16.40
CA THR A 475 -32.56 27.27 17.11
C THR A 475 -32.56 28.74 16.66
N PRO A 476 -31.45 29.50 16.68
CA PRO A 476 -31.42 30.86 16.14
C PRO A 476 -31.94 30.98 14.70
N PHE A 477 -31.65 29.98 13.85
CA PHE A 477 -32.09 29.95 12.46
C PHE A 477 -33.62 29.87 12.34
N PHE A 478 -34.27 29.02 13.15
CA PHE A 478 -35.73 28.89 13.17
C PHE A 478 -36.44 30.00 13.95
N SER A 479 -35.75 30.68 14.87
CA SER A 479 -36.35 31.74 15.70
C SER A 479 -36.22 33.14 15.10
N ASN A 480 -35.09 33.46 14.45
CA ASN A 480 -34.74 34.84 14.09
C ASN A 480 -35.03 35.17 12.61
N ILE A 481 -34.90 34.21 11.70
CA ILE A 481 -35.11 34.46 10.27
C ILE A 481 -36.60 34.65 10.04
N GLY A 482 -37.01 35.80 9.49
CA GLY A 482 -38.42 36.09 9.26
C GLY A 482 -39.20 36.55 10.49
N ALA A 483 -38.52 36.80 11.62
CA ALA A 483 -39.09 37.28 12.88
C ALA A 483 -40.06 38.45 12.71
N ASP A 484 -39.73 39.40 11.85
CA ASP A 484 -40.53 40.61 11.61
C ASP A 484 -41.89 40.33 10.94
N THR A 485 -42.02 39.17 10.29
CA THR A 485 -43.23 38.76 9.54
C THR A 485 -44.06 37.71 10.27
N GLY A 486 -43.56 37.16 11.39
CA GLY A 486 -44.20 36.09 12.15
C GLY A 486 -44.12 34.70 11.50
N MET A 487 -43.53 34.57 10.30
CA MET A 487 -43.39 33.32 9.54
C MET A 487 -41.98 32.74 9.62
N ASN A 488 -41.46 32.65 10.86
CA ASN A 488 -40.04 32.39 11.08
C ASN A 488 -39.67 30.95 10.70
N LEU A 489 -40.58 30.02 11.00
CA LEU A 489 -40.39 28.59 10.80
C LEU A 489 -40.51 28.21 9.33
N GLU A 490 -41.44 28.84 8.63
CA GLU A 490 -41.76 28.65 7.22
C GLU A 490 -40.61 29.16 6.34
N TYR A 491 -40.11 30.36 6.60
CA TYR A 491 -38.98 30.91 5.85
C TYR A 491 -37.69 30.14 6.11
N ALA A 492 -37.40 29.79 7.36
CA ALA A 492 -36.26 28.93 7.69
C ALA A 492 -36.34 27.59 6.93
N SER A 493 -37.49 26.91 6.96
CA SER A 493 -37.69 25.63 6.26
C SER A 493 -37.64 25.78 4.73
N THR A 494 -38.14 26.88 4.18
CA THR A 494 -38.10 27.19 2.74
C THR A 494 -36.67 27.42 2.26
N ILE A 495 -35.83 28.11 3.06
CA ILE A 495 -34.41 28.30 2.74
C ILE A 495 -33.70 26.93 2.69
N LEU A 496 -33.97 26.05 3.66
CA LEU A 496 -33.43 24.69 3.66
C LEU A 496 -33.92 23.89 2.43
N ALA A 497 -35.17 24.06 2.02
CA ALA A 497 -35.72 23.45 0.81
C ALA A 497 -35.01 23.94 -0.47
N CYS A 498 -34.75 25.25 -0.59
CA CYS A 498 -33.98 25.83 -1.69
C CYS A 498 -32.54 25.29 -1.74
N ILE A 499 -31.84 25.23 -0.60
CA ILE A 499 -30.49 24.66 -0.51
C ILE A 499 -30.52 23.18 -0.92
N SER A 500 -31.50 22.42 -0.43
CA SER A 500 -31.66 21.01 -0.80
C SER A 500 -31.89 20.82 -2.30
N THR A 501 -32.62 21.74 -2.94
CA THR A 501 -32.88 21.70 -4.39
C THR A 501 -31.58 21.85 -5.17
N VAL A 502 -30.72 22.80 -4.77
CA VAL A 502 -29.40 22.99 -5.39
C VAL A 502 -28.53 21.75 -5.24
N LEU A 503 -28.51 21.14 -4.03
CA LEU A 503 -27.74 19.92 -3.77
C LEU A 503 -28.29 18.71 -4.56
N VAL A 504 -29.61 18.58 -4.70
CA VAL A 504 -30.23 17.53 -5.51
C VAL A 504 -29.89 17.70 -6.99
N VAL A 505 -29.91 18.92 -7.53
CA VAL A 505 -29.48 19.18 -8.92
C VAL A 505 -28.03 18.75 -9.15
N ALA A 506 -27.15 18.89 -8.15
CA ALA A 506 -25.78 18.41 -8.23
C ALA A 506 -25.70 16.86 -8.38
N VAL A 507 -26.65 16.10 -7.84
CA VAL A 507 -26.73 14.63 -8.04
C VAL A 507 -27.01 14.29 -9.49
N TYR A 508 -27.94 15.00 -10.12
CA TYR A 508 -28.23 14.82 -11.54
C TYR A 508 -27.00 15.13 -12.40
N ALA A 509 -26.26 16.19 -12.05
CA ALA A 509 -24.99 16.51 -12.70
C ALA A 509 -23.96 15.37 -12.53
N VAL A 510 -23.83 14.80 -11.33
CA VAL A 510 -22.93 13.65 -11.08
C VAL A 510 -23.39 12.39 -11.84
N TYR A 511 -24.69 12.16 -11.99
CA TYR A 511 -25.19 11.00 -12.74
C TYR A 511 -24.90 11.12 -14.25
N TYR A 512 -25.17 12.28 -14.84
CA TYR A 512 -25.00 12.48 -16.29
C TYR A 512 -23.54 12.74 -16.69
N TRP A 513 -22.78 13.47 -15.87
CA TRP A 513 -21.36 13.75 -16.11
C TRP A 513 -20.42 12.83 -15.35
N GLY A 514 -20.94 11.81 -14.65
CA GLY A 514 -20.18 10.84 -13.88
C GLY A 514 -19.02 10.20 -14.64
N PRO A 515 -19.22 9.69 -15.87
CA PRO A 515 -18.13 9.14 -16.67
C PRO A 515 -17.04 10.17 -16.98
N THR A 516 -17.41 11.41 -17.29
CA THR A 516 -16.46 12.51 -17.55
C THR A 516 -15.71 12.93 -16.29
N LEU A 517 -16.40 12.99 -15.15
CA LEU A 517 -15.82 13.32 -13.85
C LEU A 517 -14.85 12.22 -13.38
N ARG A 518 -15.19 10.94 -13.58
CA ARG A 518 -14.30 9.80 -13.30
C ARG A 518 -13.08 9.81 -14.23
N LYS A 519 -13.28 10.08 -15.52
CA LYS A 519 -12.20 10.28 -16.49
C LYS A 519 -11.36 11.52 -16.24
N ASN A 520 -11.73 12.43 -15.35
CA ASN A 520 -10.91 13.56 -14.94
C ASN A 520 -10.33 13.39 -13.53
N SER A 521 -10.81 12.39 -12.76
CA SER A 521 -10.25 12.03 -11.45
C SER A 521 -8.97 11.21 -11.65
N LYS A 522 -7.87 11.79 -11.21
CA LYS A 522 -6.53 11.19 -11.21
C LYS A 522 -6.49 9.88 -10.40
N PHE A 523 -7.36 9.77 -9.40
CA PHE A 523 -7.46 8.62 -8.50
C PHE A 523 -8.29 7.50 -9.13
N ALA A 524 -9.43 7.84 -9.74
CA ALA A 524 -10.29 6.89 -10.43
C ALA A 524 -9.61 6.33 -11.70
N GLN A 525 -8.84 7.15 -12.42
CA GLN A 525 -8.02 6.69 -13.55
C GLN A 525 -6.94 5.68 -13.12
N ALA A 526 -6.24 5.94 -12.00
CA ALA A 526 -5.22 5.03 -11.48
C ALA A 526 -5.84 3.67 -11.09
N LEU A 527 -7.04 3.70 -10.50
CA LEU A 527 -7.81 2.51 -10.14
C LEU A 527 -8.35 1.73 -11.34
N ALA A 528 -8.83 2.43 -12.38
CA ALA A 528 -9.27 1.80 -13.62
C ALA A 528 -8.11 1.08 -14.31
N LYS A 529 -6.94 1.72 -14.36
CA LYS A 529 -5.71 1.15 -14.92
C LYS A 529 -5.25 -0.11 -14.17
N ASP A 530 -5.25 -0.08 -12.83
CA ASP A 530 -4.93 -1.26 -11.99
C ASP A 530 -5.94 -2.42 -12.17
N LYS A 531 -7.20 -2.12 -12.48
CA LYS A 531 -8.27 -3.13 -12.66
C LYS A 531 -8.18 -3.81 -14.04
N ASP A 532 -7.79 -3.06 -15.06
CA ASP A 532 -7.52 -3.58 -16.42
C ASP A 532 -6.26 -4.45 -16.43
N ASP A 533 -5.22 -4.08 -15.67
CA ASP A 533 -3.97 -4.85 -15.56
C ASP A 533 -4.12 -6.16 -14.76
N ASN A 534 -5.13 -6.27 -13.87
CA ASN A 534 -5.37 -7.45 -13.00
C ASN A 534 -6.62 -8.28 -13.36
N GLY A 535 -7.20 -8.10 -14.55
CA GLY A 535 -8.31 -8.94 -15.03
C GLY A 535 -9.60 -8.86 -14.20
N GLY A 536 -9.90 -7.70 -13.60
CA GLY A 536 -11.18 -7.46 -12.93
C GLY A 536 -11.34 -8.08 -11.53
N ARG A 537 -10.33 -8.76 -10.97
CA ARG A 537 -10.35 -9.27 -9.59
C ARG A 537 -9.66 -8.32 -8.62
N ARG A 538 -10.25 -8.16 -7.43
CA ARG A 538 -9.72 -7.32 -6.35
C ARG A 538 -8.35 -7.90 -5.92
N GLY A 539 -7.26 -7.20 -6.23
CA GLY A 539 -5.98 -7.42 -5.56
C GLY A 539 -6.12 -6.94 -4.11
N SER A 540 -6.48 -7.85 -3.20
CA SER A 540 -6.61 -7.60 -1.75
C SER A 540 -5.23 -7.63 -1.06
N ALA A 541 -4.27 -6.91 -1.62
CA ALA A 541 -3.07 -6.43 -0.94
C ALA A 541 -2.41 -5.43 -1.90
N LEU A 542 -2.68 -4.14 -1.71
CA LEU A 542 -1.78 -3.13 -2.28
C LEU A 542 -0.49 -3.18 -1.46
N PRO A 543 0.68 -3.34 -2.09
CA PRO A 543 1.94 -3.01 -1.43
C PRO A 543 1.83 -1.56 -0.95
N TYR A 544 2.13 -1.34 0.32
CA TYR A 544 2.09 -0.04 0.97
C TYR A 544 3.13 0.88 0.30
N GLY A 545 2.80 1.50 -0.84
CA GLY A 545 3.79 2.24 -1.62
C GLY A 545 3.30 3.05 -2.83
N SER A 546 2.05 2.89 -3.30
CA SER A 546 1.60 3.63 -4.49
C SER A 546 0.85 4.92 -4.12
N ARG A 547 1.51 6.09 -4.31
CA ARG A 547 0.92 7.33 -4.87
C ARG A 547 1.85 8.54 -4.83
N GLN A 548 2.34 8.96 -6.01
CA GLN A 548 2.30 10.36 -6.44
C GLN A 548 2.61 10.45 -7.94
N GLY A 549 1.83 11.24 -8.68
CA GLY A 549 2.15 11.54 -10.08
C GLY A 549 0.97 11.87 -10.96
N SER A 550 0.21 12.89 -10.62
CA SER A 550 -0.76 13.46 -11.54
C SER A 550 -0.65 14.96 -11.54
N VAL A 551 0.05 15.48 -12.55
CA VAL A 551 0.06 16.87 -12.98
C VAL A 551 -0.36 16.84 -14.44
N VAL A 552 -1.60 17.26 -14.71
CA VAL A 552 -2.11 17.42 -16.06
C VAL A 552 -1.73 18.83 -16.50
N SER A 553 -0.82 18.90 -17.47
CA SER A 553 -0.52 20.08 -18.28
C SER A 553 -1.71 20.36 -19.20
N GLN A 554 -2.15 21.62 -19.25
CA GLN A 554 -3.26 22.09 -20.07
C GLN A 554 -2.89 22.12 -21.56
N THR A 555 -3.85 21.68 -22.37
CA THR A 555 -3.88 21.61 -23.82
C THR A 555 -3.83 23.00 -24.48
N ALA A 556 -3.11 23.13 -25.60
CA ALA A 556 -3.35 24.14 -26.61
C ALA A 556 -3.52 23.49 -28.00
N MET A 557 -4.49 24.01 -28.76
CA MET A 557 -5.11 23.49 -29.99
C MET A 557 -4.17 23.40 -31.22
N ARG A 558 -4.54 22.48 -32.14
CA ARG A 558 -4.06 22.36 -33.53
C ARG A 558 -4.42 23.59 -34.40
N PRO A 559 -3.64 23.84 -35.47
CA PRO A 559 -4.23 23.98 -36.80
C PRO A 559 -3.60 23.04 -37.85
N GLY A 560 -4.35 22.81 -38.94
CA GLY A 560 -4.13 21.82 -40.00
C GLY A 560 -3.09 22.14 -41.08
N PRO A 561 -3.11 21.40 -42.21
CA PRO A 561 -1.92 21.10 -43.01
C PRO A 561 -1.65 22.13 -44.12
N GLY A 562 -0.40 22.56 -44.27
CA GLY A 562 -0.02 23.40 -45.41
C GLY A 562 1.42 23.91 -45.43
N GLN A 563 2.17 23.41 -46.41
CA GLN A 563 3.27 24.07 -47.15
C GLN A 563 4.65 24.30 -46.51
N ARG A 564 5.64 23.90 -47.31
CA ARG A 564 7.09 23.99 -47.14
C ARG A 564 7.57 25.44 -47.26
N THR A 565 8.47 25.88 -46.38
CA THR A 565 9.58 26.76 -46.80
C THR A 565 10.78 26.64 -45.85
N ARG A 566 11.96 26.42 -46.44
CA ARG A 566 13.28 26.54 -45.80
C ARG A 566 13.63 28.02 -45.64
N SER A 567 14.02 28.46 -44.43
CA SER A 567 14.98 29.55 -44.26
C SER A 567 15.72 29.43 -42.92
N GLN A 568 17.01 29.73 -42.99
CA GLN A 568 18.04 29.58 -41.96
C GLN A 568 17.97 30.65 -40.84
N GLN A 569 18.67 30.35 -39.74
CA GLN A 569 19.15 31.24 -38.65
C GLN A 569 18.08 31.74 -37.65
N GLN A 570 18.25 31.73 -36.32
CA GLN A 570 19.41 31.55 -35.45
C GLN A 570 18.97 31.26 -33.97
N ARG A 571 19.80 30.47 -33.26
CA ARG A 571 20.13 30.57 -31.80
C ARG A 571 19.05 30.37 -30.72
N PHE A 572 18.95 29.14 -30.21
CA PHE A 572 18.95 28.83 -28.77
C PHE A 572 19.29 27.34 -28.54
N PHE A 573 20.53 26.95 -28.84
CA PHE A 573 21.14 25.73 -28.30
C PHE A 573 22.54 26.13 -27.85
N GLY A 574 22.61 26.61 -26.61
CA GLY A 574 23.85 26.90 -25.93
C GLY A 574 24.55 25.60 -25.57
N GLU A 575 25.82 25.54 -25.90
CA GLU A 575 26.79 24.51 -25.53
C GLU A 575 26.65 24.07 -24.07
N ARG A 576 26.51 22.76 -23.84
CA ARG A 576 27.08 22.05 -22.67
C ARG A 576 27.06 20.53 -22.91
N ARG A 577 28.27 19.99 -23.13
CA ARG A 577 28.71 18.59 -22.92
C ARG A 577 27.93 17.46 -23.59
N SER A 578 28.48 16.94 -24.69
CA SER A 578 28.35 15.52 -25.05
C SER A 578 28.82 14.68 -23.86
N ASN A 579 27.90 14.06 -23.12
CA ASN A 579 28.23 13.24 -21.96
C ASN A 579 28.61 11.82 -22.44
N PRO A 580 29.86 11.34 -22.26
CA PRO A 580 30.26 9.96 -22.59
C PRO A 580 29.64 8.88 -21.68
N ASN A 581 28.78 9.25 -20.73
CA ASN A 581 28.25 8.38 -19.66
C ASN A 581 27.15 7.39 -20.08
N SER A 582 26.90 7.18 -21.38
CA SER A 582 25.70 6.46 -21.83
C SER A 582 25.83 4.93 -21.87
N ARG A 583 27.04 4.35 -21.94
CA ARG A 583 27.25 2.92 -22.21
C ARG A 583 28.60 2.45 -21.68
N SER A 584 28.63 1.45 -20.79
CA SER A 584 29.88 0.88 -20.26
C SER A 584 29.92 -0.65 -20.38
N ASN A 585 31.13 -1.23 -20.42
CA ASN A 585 31.28 -2.64 -20.03
C ASN A 585 31.07 -2.77 -18.51
N SER A 586 31.03 -3.99 -17.98
CA SER A 586 30.91 -4.25 -16.54
C SER A 586 32.28 -4.43 -15.88
N VAL A 587 32.36 -4.12 -14.58
CA VAL A 587 33.52 -4.42 -13.72
C VAL A 587 33.61 -5.93 -13.45
N MET A 588 34.16 -6.69 -14.40
CA MET A 588 34.33 -8.13 -14.28
C MET A 588 35.73 -8.45 -13.77
N GLY A 589 35.90 -8.63 -12.45
CA GLY A 589 37.19 -8.97 -11.83
C GLY A 589 37.86 -10.16 -12.53
N GLY A 590 39.09 -9.97 -12.99
CA GLY A 590 39.86 -10.99 -13.72
C GLY A 590 39.48 -11.22 -15.20
N PHE A 591 38.42 -10.60 -15.71
CA PHE A 591 37.98 -10.72 -17.11
C PHE A 591 38.03 -9.40 -17.88
N ALA A 592 37.54 -8.31 -17.26
CA ALA A 592 37.55 -6.96 -17.80
C ALA A 592 38.87 -6.26 -17.40
N LEU A 593 39.86 -6.38 -18.28
CA LEU A 593 41.22 -5.87 -18.11
C LEU A 593 41.51 -4.72 -19.09
N ALA A 594 42.75 -4.23 -19.16
CA ALA A 594 43.12 -3.04 -19.92
C ALA A 594 42.73 -3.10 -21.40
N ALA A 595 42.88 -4.26 -22.05
CA ALA A 595 42.55 -4.45 -23.46
C ALA A 595 41.07 -4.15 -23.75
N LEU A 596 40.16 -4.76 -22.99
CA LEU A 596 38.72 -4.53 -23.11
C LEU A 596 38.34 -3.09 -22.75
N ALA A 597 38.85 -2.58 -21.62
CA ALA A 597 38.54 -1.22 -21.19
C ALA A 597 38.98 -0.18 -22.23
N THR A 598 40.17 -0.36 -22.81
CA THR A 598 40.70 0.51 -23.86
C THR A 598 39.86 0.45 -25.13
N ALA A 599 39.48 -0.75 -25.59
CA ALA A 599 38.66 -0.91 -26.79
C ALA A 599 37.28 -0.25 -26.63
N VAL A 600 36.61 -0.47 -25.49
CA VAL A 600 35.31 0.16 -25.19
C VAL A 600 35.43 1.69 -25.12
N SER A 601 36.48 2.21 -24.49
CA SER A 601 36.70 3.66 -24.40
C SER A 601 37.00 4.29 -25.76
N ARG A 602 37.78 3.63 -26.63
CA ARG A 602 38.04 4.10 -28.00
C ARG A 602 36.77 4.11 -28.86
N ALA A 603 35.87 3.15 -28.65
CA ALA A 603 34.56 3.09 -29.30
C ALA A 603 33.55 4.14 -28.79
N GLY A 604 33.94 4.99 -27.82
CA GLY A 604 33.09 6.03 -27.25
C GLY A 604 32.14 5.55 -26.15
N GLY A 605 32.36 4.36 -25.60
CA GLY A 605 31.79 3.92 -24.33
C GLY A 605 32.69 4.31 -23.15
N LEU A 606 32.29 3.90 -21.95
CA LEU A 606 33.15 3.95 -20.75
C LEU A 606 33.70 2.55 -20.48
N GLY A 607 35.00 2.34 -20.75
CA GLY A 607 35.69 1.12 -20.38
C GLY A 607 35.98 1.06 -18.89
N LEU A 608 35.78 -0.11 -18.29
CA LEU A 608 35.99 -0.41 -16.87
C LEU A 608 37.01 -1.54 -16.73
N ILE A 609 37.93 -1.39 -15.78
CA ILE A 609 38.85 -2.43 -15.31
C ILE A 609 38.35 -2.94 -13.97
N GLY A 610 38.12 -4.25 -13.84
CA GLY A 610 37.70 -4.88 -12.59
C GLY A 610 38.89 -5.37 -11.77
N SER A 611 39.07 -4.86 -10.55
CA SER A 611 40.02 -5.42 -9.58
C SER A 611 39.41 -6.58 -8.82
N ASP A 612 40.17 -7.66 -8.66
CA ASP A 612 39.86 -8.84 -7.85
C ASP A 612 40.50 -8.77 -6.45
N GLY A 613 40.97 -7.59 -6.04
CA GLY A 613 41.70 -7.38 -4.78
C GLY A 613 43.22 -7.38 -4.94
N ASP A 614 43.77 -7.80 -6.09
CA ASP A 614 45.19 -7.69 -6.39
C ASP A 614 45.55 -6.29 -6.91
N MET A 615 46.13 -5.47 -6.03
CA MET A 615 46.54 -4.11 -6.36
C MET A 615 47.74 -4.05 -7.32
N GLN A 616 48.60 -5.08 -7.34
CA GLN A 616 49.74 -5.13 -8.26
C GLN A 616 49.27 -5.42 -9.68
N ASN A 617 48.30 -6.33 -9.83
CA ASN A 617 47.65 -6.56 -11.12
C ASN A 617 46.92 -5.30 -11.59
N LEU A 618 46.16 -4.62 -10.72
CA LEU A 618 45.49 -3.36 -11.06
C LEU A 618 46.48 -2.28 -11.54
N LEU A 619 47.65 -2.17 -10.89
CA LEU A 619 48.71 -1.26 -11.30
C LEU A 619 49.24 -1.55 -12.71
N VAL A 620 49.41 -2.84 -13.06
CA VAL A 620 49.86 -3.26 -14.40
C VAL A 620 48.82 -2.89 -15.45
N GLU A 621 47.56 -3.25 -15.21
CA GLU A 621 46.45 -2.99 -16.15
C GLU A 621 46.23 -1.48 -16.37
N LEU A 622 46.30 -0.68 -15.31
CA LEU A 622 46.21 0.78 -15.43
C LEU A 622 47.40 1.40 -16.15
N THR A 623 48.61 0.84 -15.96
CA THR A 623 49.80 1.29 -16.70
C THR A 623 49.66 1.01 -18.20
N GLN A 624 49.04 -0.12 -18.56
CA GLN A 624 48.78 -0.45 -19.95
C GLN A 624 47.72 0.49 -20.55
N ALA A 625 46.59 0.69 -19.86
CA ALA A 625 45.53 1.59 -20.32
C ALA A 625 46.00 3.06 -20.44
N ASP A 626 46.88 3.54 -19.56
CA ASP A 626 47.46 4.89 -19.62
C ASP A 626 48.43 5.09 -20.80
N LYS A 627 49.02 4.00 -21.32
CA LYS A 627 49.80 4.04 -22.57
C LYS A 627 48.89 4.05 -23.79
N ASP A 628 47.77 3.33 -23.73
CA ASP A 628 46.91 3.09 -24.88
C ASP A 628 45.87 4.19 -25.11
N LEU A 629 45.59 5.01 -24.10
CA LEU A 629 44.55 6.04 -24.14
C LEU A 629 45.11 7.44 -23.88
N ASN A 630 44.60 8.41 -24.63
CA ASN A 630 44.84 9.81 -24.34
C ASN A 630 43.98 10.26 -23.16
N ARG A 631 44.57 11.06 -22.27
CA ARG A 631 43.84 11.64 -21.14
C ARG A 631 42.91 12.76 -21.60
N HIS A 632 41.70 12.78 -21.07
CA HIS A 632 40.70 13.82 -21.32
C HIS A 632 40.51 14.66 -20.06
N HIS A 633 40.73 15.98 -20.15
CA HIS A 633 40.67 16.90 -19.00
C HIS A 633 41.58 16.49 -17.82
N GLY A 634 42.69 15.81 -18.11
CA GLY A 634 43.64 15.31 -17.12
C GLY A 634 43.23 14.00 -16.43
N LEU A 635 42.12 13.38 -16.86
CA LEU A 635 41.65 12.08 -16.40
C LEU A 635 41.94 11.01 -17.45
N LEU A 636 42.22 9.79 -17.00
CA LEU A 636 42.25 8.62 -17.86
C LEU A 636 40.80 8.17 -18.15
N PRO A 637 40.35 8.03 -19.41
CA PRO A 637 38.94 7.85 -19.77
C PRO A 637 38.46 6.41 -19.57
N ILE A 638 38.73 5.85 -18.39
CA ILE A 638 38.28 4.53 -17.95
C ILE A 638 37.77 4.61 -16.49
N GLY A 639 37.03 3.59 -16.07
CA GLY A 639 36.70 3.37 -14.67
C GLY A 639 37.45 2.20 -14.06
N VAL A 640 37.52 2.19 -12.72
CA VAL A 640 38.13 1.11 -11.93
C VAL A 640 37.09 0.57 -10.96
N GLY A 641 36.81 -0.73 -11.04
CA GLY A 641 35.95 -1.46 -10.12
C GLY A 641 36.71 -1.99 -8.91
N LEU A 642 36.21 -1.70 -7.72
CA LEU A 642 36.78 -2.10 -6.43
C LEU A 642 35.71 -2.82 -5.60
N LEU A 643 36.09 -3.97 -5.05
CA LEU A 643 35.29 -4.68 -4.05
C LEU A 643 35.56 -4.07 -2.68
N ALA A 644 34.59 -3.37 -2.12
CA ALA A 644 34.75 -2.60 -0.89
C ALA A 644 35.04 -3.46 0.35
N PHE A 645 34.56 -4.71 0.38
CA PHE A 645 34.85 -5.67 1.47
C PHE A 645 36.25 -6.30 1.41
N VAL A 646 36.90 -6.33 0.22
CA VAL A 646 38.23 -6.94 0.04
C VAL A 646 39.33 -5.88 -0.04
N THR A 647 39.05 -4.80 -0.75
CA THR A 647 40.03 -3.76 -1.06
C THR A 647 40.11 -2.77 0.08
N LYS A 648 41.32 -2.39 0.49
CA LYS A 648 41.54 -1.35 1.50
C LYS A 648 41.84 0.00 0.83
N GLU A 649 41.23 1.06 1.34
CA GLU A 649 41.41 2.44 0.86
C GLU A 649 42.88 2.85 0.77
N HIS A 650 43.68 2.51 1.80
CA HIS A 650 45.10 2.85 1.87
C HIS A 650 45.92 2.27 0.71
N ASP A 651 45.52 1.13 0.16
CA ASP A 651 46.29 0.43 -0.88
C ASP A 651 45.83 0.86 -2.28
N ALA A 652 44.52 1.08 -2.47
CA ALA A 652 43.97 1.46 -3.76
C ALA A 652 44.14 2.96 -4.08
N LEU A 653 43.95 3.86 -3.09
CA LEU A 653 43.95 5.30 -3.32
C LEU A 653 45.26 5.84 -3.93
N PRO A 654 46.47 5.39 -3.53
CA PRO A 654 47.72 5.81 -4.17
C PRO A 654 47.77 5.47 -5.67
N ILE A 655 47.25 4.29 -6.05
CA ILE A 655 47.18 3.85 -7.45
C ILE A 655 46.19 4.74 -8.21
N LEU A 656 44.98 4.93 -7.68
CA LEU A 656 43.99 5.81 -8.30
C LEU A 656 44.51 7.26 -8.42
N GLN A 657 45.26 7.76 -7.42
CA GLN A 657 45.84 9.09 -7.44
C GLN A 657 46.88 9.27 -8.55
N LYS A 658 47.67 8.22 -8.83
CA LYS A 658 48.66 8.19 -9.91
C LYS A 658 48.01 8.27 -11.29
N PHE A 659 47.01 7.43 -11.56
CA PHE A 659 46.42 7.31 -12.90
C PHE A 659 45.22 8.23 -13.14
N LYS A 660 44.53 8.65 -12.09
CA LYS A 660 43.35 9.54 -12.13
C LYS A 660 42.28 9.04 -13.10
N PRO A 661 41.71 7.84 -12.87
CA PRO A 661 40.64 7.32 -13.73
C PRO A 661 39.41 8.23 -13.69
N ALA A 662 38.60 8.19 -14.73
CA ALA A 662 37.36 8.96 -14.82
C ALA A 662 36.32 8.50 -13.80
N VAL A 663 36.31 7.20 -13.47
CA VAL A 663 35.35 6.60 -12.53
C VAL A 663 36.05 5.70 -11.50
N ALA A 664 35.66 5.81 -10.24
CA ALA A 664 35.88 4.82 -9.19
C ALA A 664 34.54 4.14 -8.88
N TRP A 665 34.43 2.85 -9.21
CA TRP A 665 33.23 2.05 -9.04
C TRP A 665 33.35 1.16 -7.81
N LEU A 666 32.45 1.30 -6.86
CA LEU A 666 32.43 0.57 -5.60
C LEU A 666 31.31 -0.47 -5.60
N PHE A 667 31.62 -1.68 -5.15
CA PHE A 667 30.67 -2.78 -5.04
C PHE A 667 30.93 -3.66 -3.82
N ALA A 668 29.87 -4.29 -3.31
CA ALA A 668 29.89 -5.30 -2.26
C ALA A 668 30.54 -4.84 -0.94
N ALA A 669 30.20 -3.65 -0.44
CA ALA A 669 30.55 -3.28 0.93
C ALA A 669 29.88 -4.23 1.95
N GLU A 670 30.57 -4.51 3.05
CA GLU A 670 30.04 -5.30 4.17
C GLU A 670 29.02 -4.48 4.97
N ASP A 671 29.35 -3.22 5.25
CA ASP A 671 28.43 -2.23 5.81
C ASP A 671 28.16 -1.09 4.81
N ILE A 672 26.92 -0.59 4.76
CA ILE A 672 26.55 0.50 3.84
C ILE A 672 27.36 1.78 4.13
N GLY A 673 27.77 2.00 5.38
CA GLY A 673 28.62 3.11 5.80
C GLY A 673 30.02 3.09 5.17
N ASP A 674 30.53 1.93 4.74
CA ASP A 674 31.82 1.85 4.06
C ASP A 674 31.80 2.59 2.72
N TYR A 675 30.65 2.62 2.04
CA TYR A 675 30.50 3.42 0.82
C TYR A 675 30.68 4.91 1.08
N THR A 676 30.20 5.42 2.21
CA THR A 676 30.38 6.82 2.61
C THR A 676 31.85 7.13 2.82
N LYS A 677 32.55 6.26 3.57
CA LYS A 677 33.98 6.42 3.87
C LYS A 677 34.82 6.41 2.59
N TRP A 678 34.58 5.45 1.69
CA TRP A 678 35.23 5.39 0.39
C TRP A 678 34.94 6.64 -0.45
N THR A 679 33.68 7.09 -0.49
CA THR A 679 33.30 8.26 -1.30
C THR A 679 33.97 9.54 -0.80
N GLU A 680 34.03 9.75 0.51
CA GLU A 680 34.74 10.88 1.13
C GLU A 680 36.25 10.85 0.82
N SER A 681 36.87 9.68 0.97
CA SER A 681 38.30 9.50 0.66
C SER A 681 38.63 9.75 -0.80
N VAL A 682 37.84 9.20 -1.73
CA VAL A 682 38.04 9.43 -3.17
C VAL A 682 37.82 10.90 -3.52
N ARG A 683 36.73 11.54 -3.05
CA ARG A 683 36.45 12.96 -3.34
C ARG A 683 37.55 13.88 -2.81
N ARG A 684 38.13 13.57 -1.65
CA ARG A 684 39.23 14.36 -1.04
C ARG A 684 40.51 14.31 -1.87
N ILE A 685 40.88 13.15 -2.41
CA ILE A 685 42.15 12.94 -3.12
C ILE A 685 42.02 13.16 -4.63
N LEU A 686 40.86 12.82 -5.19
CA LEU A 686 40.53 12.78 -6.61
C LEU A 686 39.21 13.52 -6.89
N PRO A 687 39.15 14.85 -6.71
CA PRO A 687 37.90 15.61 -6.81
C PRO A 687 37.25 15.63 -8.21
N LYS A 688 37.98 15.18 -9.25
CA LYS A 688 37.48 15.10 -10.63
C LYS A 688 37.04 13.68 -11.03
N THR A 689 37.40 12.65 -10.27
CA THR A 689 36.98 11.27 -10.52
C THR A 689 35.57 11.09 -9.99
N GLN A 690 34.68 10.54 -10.82
CA GLN A 690 33.31 10.25 -10.39
C GLN A 690 33.26 9.00 -9.52
N VAL A 691 32.43 9.01 -8.49
CA VAL A 691 32.17 7.85 -7.64
C VAL A 691 30.88 7.18 -8.06
N TRP A 692 31.00 5.94 -8.53
CA TRP A 692 29.88 5.09 -8.93
C TRP A 692 29.68 4.02 -7.87
N ILE A 693 28.44 3.78 -7.45
CA ILE A 693 28.12 2.75 -6.46
C ILE A 693 27.07 1.81 -7.03
N GLN A 694 27.35 0.51 -6.98
CA GLN A 694 26.43 -0.52 -7.47
C GLN A 694 25.54 -1.05 -6.34
N ILE A 695 24.23 -1.10 -6.61
CA ILE A 695 23.21 -1.49 -5.63
C ILE A 695 22.07 -2.28 -6.29
N GLY A 696 21.51 -3.25 -5.56
CA GLY A 696 20.46 -4.15 -6.07
C GLY A 696 19.09 -3.98 -5.39
N SER A 697 18.90 -2.94 -4.57
CA SER A 697 17.65 -2.70 -3.85
C SER A 697 17.32 -1.21 -3.73
N VAL A 698 16.03 -0.91 -3.61
CA VAL A 698 15.51 0.46 -3.42
C VAL A 698 15.96 1.05 -2.10
N GLU A 699 15.90 0.27 -1.02
CA GLU A 699 16.38 0.69 0.31
C GLU A 699 17.86 1.05 0.27
N GLY A 700 18.68 0.20 -0.36
CA GLY A 700 20.11 0.45 -0.52
C GLY A 700 20.36 1.75 -1.31
N ALA A 701 19.64 1.94 -2.41
CA ALA A 701 19.77 3.14 -3.24
C ALA A 701 19.45 4.42 -2.45
N LEU A 702 18.36 4.42 -1.68
CA LEU A 702 17.96 5.55 -0.82
C LEU A 702 18.96 5.83 0.30
N SER A 703 19.48 4.78 0.93
CA SER A 703 20.47 4.92 2.00
C SER A 703 21.78 5.51 1.48
N ILE A 704 22.30 4.96 0.37
CA ILE A 704 23.54 5.42 -0.27
C ILE A 704 23.39 6.84 -0.83
N ALA A 705 22.25 7.17 -1.43
CA ALA A 705 21.97 8.52 -1.94
C ALA A 705 22.08 9.60 -0.86
N LYS A 706 21.55 9.32 0.34
CA LYS A 706 21.57 10.28 1.47
C LYS A 706 22.95 10.39 2.11
N ASN A 707 23.60 9.25 2.33
CA ASN A 707 24.79 9.16 3.17
C ASN A 707 26.08 9.31 2.36
N ALA A 708 26.25 8.52 1.29
CA ALA A 708 27.48 8.48 0.52
C ALA A 708 27.50 9.52 -0.61
N ARG A 709 26.34 9.98 -1.08
CA ARG A 709 26.19 10.97 -2.17
C ARG A 709 27.03 10.61 -3.42
N PRO A 710 26.79 9.45 -4.05
CA PRO A 710 27.49 9.08 -5.28
C PRO A 710 27.17 10.04 -6.43
N ASP A 711 28.04 10.09 -7.43
CA ASP A 711 27.75 10.81 -8.68
C ASP A 711 26.81 9.97 -9.57
N VAL A 712 26.95 8.63 -9.52
CA VAL A 712 26.12 7.68 -10.27
C VAL A 712 25.79 6.45 -9.41
N LEU A 713 24.54 5.99 -9.47
CA LEU A 713 24.14 4.68 -8.95
C LEU A 713 23.99 3.68 -10.10
N CYS A 714 24.68 2.55 -10.01
CA CYS A 714 24.48 1.41 -10.89
C CYS A 714 23.43 0.48 -10.29
N ILE A 715 22.25 0.43 -10.90
CA ILE A 715 21.13 -0.39 -10.43
C ILE A 715 21.25 -1.76 -11.06
N GLN A 716 21.54 -2.77 -10.24
CA GLN A 716 21.75 -4.15 -10.67
C GLN A 716 20.50 -4.99 -10.37
N GLY A 717 19.78 -5.40 -11.42
CA GLY A 717 18.70 -6.37 -11.30
C GLY A 717 19.21 -7.80 -11.09
N SER A 718 18.37 -8.68 -10.57
CA SER A 718 18.68 -10.11 -10.34
C SER A 718 18.89 -10.92 -11.63
N ASP A 719 18.64 -10.29 -12.78
CA ASP A 719 18.97 -10.75 -14.13
C ASP A 719 20.47 -10.71 -14.45
N ALA A 720 21.26 -9.99 -13.65
CA ALA A 720 22.70 -9.83 -13.87
C ALA A 720 23.47 -11.13 -13.64
N GLY A 721 24.50 -11.34 -14.46
CA GLY A 721 25.47 -12.41 -14.27
C GLY A 721 26.54 -12.05 -13.24
N GLY A 722 27.13 -13.06 -12.61
CA GLY A 722 28.12 -12.86 -11.55
C GLY A 722 27.47 -12.49 -10.22
N HIS A 723 28.20 -11.82 -9.35
CA HIS A 723 27.76 -11.51 -8.00
C HIS A 723 26.72 -10.39 -7.93
N GLY A 724 25.71 -10.58 -7.09
CA GLY A 724 24.62 -9.64 -6.86
C GLY A 724 23.82 -9.97 -5.60
N TYR A 725 22.81 -9.17 -5.30
CA TYR A 725 21.97 -9.31 -4.09
C TYR A 725 21.18 -10.62 -4.13
N GLU A 726 21.34 -11.54 -3.18
CA GLU A 726 20.65 -12.84 -3.14
C GLU A 726 19.13 -12.70 -3.37
N LYS A 727 18.53 -11.68 -2.75
CA LYS A 727 17.15 -11.25 -2.99
C LYS A 727 17.15 -9.94 -3.77
N GLY A 728 16.63 -9.97 -4.99
CA GLY A 728 16.53 -8.78 -5.84
C GLY A 728 15.49 -8.94 -6.95
N ALA A 729 14.88 -7.83 -7.34
CA ALA A 729 13.96 -7.79 -8.47
C ALA A 729 14.71 -7.76 -9.81
N GLY A 730 14.05 -8.17 -10.89
CA GLY A 730 14.57 -8.01 -12.24
C GLY A 730 14.71 -6.53 -12.62
N ILE A 731 15.56 -6.22 -13.60
CA ILE A 731 15.91 -4.82 -13.90
C ILE A 731 14.71 -3.98 -14.37
N ILE A 732 13.73 -4.61 -15.03
CA ILE A 732 12.53 -3.95 -15.55
C ILE A 732 11.68 -3.35 -14.43
N SER A 733 11.58 -4.04 -13.30
CA SER A 733 10.81 -3.57 -12.14
C SER A 733 11.67 -2.74 -11.19
N LEU A 734 12.91 -3.17 -10.95
CA LEU A 734 13.80 -2.51 -9.99
C LEU A 734 14.17 -1.08 -10.41
N LEU A 735 14.50 -0.87 -11.69
CA LEU A 735 14.98 0.42 -12.17
C LEU A 735 13.95 1.55 -12.00
N PRO A 736 12.69 1.44 -12.50
CA PRO A 736 11.71 2.51 -12.31
C PRO A 736 11.34 2.70 -10.83
N GLU A 737 11.33 1.63 -10.02
CA GLU A 737 11.09 1.74 -8.58
C GLU A 737 12.18 2.57 -7.89
N VAL A 738 13.45 2.38 -8.26
CA VAL A 738 14.57 3.20 -7.77
C VAL A 738 14.49 4.63 -8.29
N VAL A 739 14.15 4.84 -9.56
CA VAL A 739 13.96 6.18 -10.15
C VAL A 739 12.92 6.97 -9.35
N ASP A 740 11.75 6.37 -9.13
CA ASP A 740 10.65 7.00 -8.41
C ASP A 740 11.01 7.24 -6.94
N ALA A 741 11.65 6.26 -6.29
CA ALA A 741 12.08 6.39 -4.90
C ALA A 741 13.08 7.54 -4.70
N LEU A 742 14.10 7.65 -5.56
CA LEU A 742 15.09 8.73 -5.49
C LEU A 742 14.47 10.08 -5.80
N SER A 743 13.57 10.15 -6.78
CA SER A 743 12.80 11.36 -7.10
C SER A 743 11.98 11.83 -5.89
N ASN A 744 11.22 10.92 -5.27
CA ASN A 744 10.43 11.21 -4.07
C ASN A 744 11.28 11.64 -2.87
N ALA A 745 12.54 11.18 -2.81
CA ALA A 745 13.50 11.56 -1.79
C ALA A 745 14.28 12.85 -2.10
N GLY A 746 14.00 13.53 -3.22
CA GLY A 746 14.73 14.74 -3.64
C GLY A 746 16.18 14.46 -4.06
N CYS A 747 16.46 13.23 -4.51
CA CYS A 747 17.77 12.75 -4.94
C CYS A 747 17.85 12.50 -6.45
N ASP A 748 16.98 13.13 -7.23
CA ASP A 748 16.87 13.06 -8.70
C ASP A 748 18.11 13.57 -9.45
N HIS A 749 18.97 14.33 -8.77
CA HIS A 749 20.26 14.79 -9.29
C HIS A 749 21.28 13.65 -9.50
N ILE A 750 21.11 12.51 -8.82
CA ILE A 750 21.98 11.33 -8.96
C ILE A 750 21.62 10.61 -10.26
N ARG A 751 22.63 10.34 -11.11
CA ARG A 751 22.39 9.62 -12.37
C ARG A 751 22.33 8.12 -12.13
N LEU A 752 21.51 7.43 -12.91
CA LEU A 752 21.30 6.00 -12.84
C LEU A 752 21.80 5.31 -14.10
N VAL A 753 22.52 4.21 -13.91
CA VAL A 753 22.86 3.28 -14.98
C VAL A 753 22.29 1.91 -14.66
N ALA A 754 21.75 1.23 -15.68
CA ALA A 754 21.07 -0.05 -15.50
C ALA A 754 21.99 -1.24 -15.81
N ALA A 755 21.95 -2.26 -14.96
CA ALA A 755 22.69 -3.51 -15.13
C ALA A 755 21.79 -4.73 -14.89
N GLY A 756 21.98 -5.76 -15.70
CA GLY A 756 21.26 -7.03 -15.57
C GLY A 756 20.33 -7.31 -16.75
N GLY A 757 20.40 -8.50 -17.34
CA GLY A 757 19.57 -8.89 -18.50
C GLY A 757 19.83 -8.14 -19.82
N ILE A 758 20.63 -7.06 -19.81
CA ILE A 758 20.89 -6.23 -20.99
C ILE A 758 22.00 -6.84 -21.84
N ALA A 759 21.66 -7.31 -23.04
CA ALA A 759 22.59 -7.91 -23.98
C ALA A 759 22.55 -7.29 -25.39
N ASP A 760 21.50 -6.55 -25.75
CA ASP A 760 21.34 -5.93 -27.07
C ASP A 760 20.69 -4.53 -26.99
N GLY A 761 20.52 -3.89 -28.15
CA GLY A 761 19.95 -2.55 -28.24
C GLY A 761 18.47 -2.45 -27.83
N ARG A 762 17.70 -3.55 -27.85
CA ARG A 762 16.29 -3.55 -27.43
C ARG A 762 16.19 -3.43 -25.92
N ALA A 763 16.93 -4.27 -25.19
CA ALA A 763 16.99 -4.20 -23.74
C ALA A 763 17.61 -2.87 -23.26
N ALA A 764 18.61 -2.37 -23.99
CA ALA A 764 19.21 -1.07 -23.69
C ALA A 764 18.22 0.09 -23.91
N ALA A 765 17.43 0.07 -24.99
CA ALA A 765 16.37 1.05 -25.21
C ALA A 765 15.32 1.01 -24.09
N ALA A 766 14.89 -0.19 -23.68
CA ALA A 766 13.96 -0.36 -22.58
C ALA A 766 14.51 0.25 -21.27
N ALA A 767 15.77 -0.01 -20.92
CA ALA A 767 16.39 0.57 -19.74
C ALA A 767 16.44 2.11 -19.76
N LEU A 768 16.69 2.72 -20.94
CA LEU A 768 16.64 4.17 -21.10
C LEU A 768 15.22 4.72 -20.93
N THR A 769 14.21 4.04 -21.51
CA THR A 769 12.79 4.39 -21.35
C THR A 769 12.33 4.29 -19.89
N LEU A 770 12.89 3.34 -19.13
CA LEU A 770 12.62 3.15 -17.70
C LEU A 770 13.31 4.20 -16.80
N GLY A 771 14.14 5.09 -17.35
CA GLY A 771 14.72 6.22 -16.62
C GLY A 771 16.23 6.16 -16.38
N ALA A 772 16.95 5.15 -16.88
CA ALA A 772 18.41 5.15 -16.83
C ALA A 772 19.01 6.15 -17.83
N GLN A 773 20.18 6.71 -17.50
CA GLN A 773 20.97 7.53 -18.44
C GLN A 773 22.05 6.72 -19.17
N GLY A 774 22.25 5.47 -18.75
CA GLY A 774 23.12 4.54 -19.44
C GLY A 774 22.92 3.09 -19.03
N VAL A 775 23.63 2.20 -19.71
CA VAL A 775 23.55 0.76 -19.48
C VAL A 775 24.91 0.13 -19.31
N VAL A 776 24.95 -0.94 -18.52
CA VAL A 776 26.14 -1.71 -18.18
C VAL A 776 25.94 -3.10 -18.74
N LEU A 777 26.84 -3.53 -19.61
CA LEU A 777 26.79 -4.86 -20.20
C LEU A 777 27.90 -5.72 -19.62
N GLY A 778 27.56 -6.77 -18.87
CA GLY A 778 28.52 -7.76 -18.39
C GLY A 778 28.61 -8.93 -19.36
N THR A 779 27.55 -9.74 -19.38
CA THR A 779 27.47 -10.98 -20.16
C THR A 779 27.70 -10.78 -21.66
N ARG A 780 27.26 -9.66 -22.25
CA ARG A 780 27.54 -9.38 -23.67
C ARG A 780 29.03 -9.22 -23.96
N PHE A 781 29.78 -8.54 -23.10
CA PHE A 781 31.22 -8.34 -23.28
C PHE A 781 32.05 -9.56 -22.88
N LEU A 782 31.50 -10.58 -22.21
CA LEU A 782 32.20 -11.86 -22.06
C LEU A 782 32.51 -12.53 -23.41
N ALA A 783 31.71 -12.24 -24.43
CA ALA A 783 31.94 -12.67 -25.80
C ALA A 783 32.73 -11.64 -26.64
N ALA A 784 33.36 -10.63 -26.02
CA ALA A 784 34.25 -9.73 -26.73
C ALA A 784 35.62 -10.36 -26.97
N SER A 785 36.23 -10.14 -28.14
CA SER A 785 37.56 -10.68 -28.47
C SER A 785 38.66 -10.25 -27.49
N GLU A 786 38.53 -9.05 -26.92
CA GLU A 786 39.46 -8.45 -25.97
C GLU A 786 39.29 -8.95 -24.53
N THR A 787 38.20 -9.66 -24.23
CA THR A 787 37.94 -10.17 -22.87
C THR A 787 38.78 -11.40 -22.59
N LYS A 788 39.51 -11.37 -21.46
CA LYS A 788 40.33 -12.51 -21.02
C LYS A 788 39.45 -13.58 -20.39
N VAL A 789 38.91 -14.47 -21.22
CA VAL A 789 38.08 -15.61 -20.79
C VAL A 789 38.60 -16.91 -21.43
N HIS A 790 38.47 -18.02 -20.72
CA HIS A 790 38.87 -19.33 -21.24
C HIS A 790 38.05 -19.70 -22.49
N PRO A 791 38.64 -20.29 -23.55
CA PRO A 791 37.91 -20.64 -24.77
C PRO A 791 36.67 -21.52 -24.52
N ALA A 792 36.78 -22.52 -23.64
CA ALA A 792 35.65 -23.38 -23.29
C ALA A 792 34.51 -22.62 -22.57
N TYR A 793 34.83 -21.63 -21.74
CA TYR A 793 33.83 -20.77 -21.11
C TYR A 793 33.18 -19.84 -22.15
N ARG A 794 33.96 -19.27 -23.06
CA ARG A 794 33.41 -18.48 -24.17
C ARG A 794 32.44 -19.30 -25.03
N LYS A 795 32.80 -20.54 -25.38
CA LYS A 795 31.90 -21.45 -26.11
C LYS A 795 30.60 -21.72 -25.34
N ALA A 796 30.68 -21.99 -24.04
CA ALA A 796 29.51 -22.18 -23.19
C ALA A 796 28.57 -20.96 -23.18
N ILE A 797 29.12 -19.73 -23.13
CA ILE A 797 28.33 -18.49 -23.22
C ILE A 797 27.60 -18.41 -24.57
N LEU A 798 28.27 -18.72 -25.68
CA LEU A 798 27.68 -18.63 -27.02
C LEU A 798 26.64 -19.73 -27.29
N ALA A 799 26.86 -20.93 -26.75
CA ALA A 799 25.96 -22.07 -26.86
C ALA A 799 24.71 -21.92 -25.98
N ALA A 800 24.83 -21.21 -24.84
CA ALA A 800 23.73 -21.00 -23.91
C ALA A 800 22.52 -20.34 -24.60
N ASN A 801 21.36 -20.92 -24.38
CA ASN A 801 20.06 -20.44 -24.81
C ASN A 801 19.14 -20.38 -23.59
N ASP A 802 17.92 -19.83 -23.73
CA ASP A 802 16.94 -19.76 -22.64
C ASP A 802 17.55 -19.39 -21.28
N GLY A 803 18.14 -18.20 -21.20
CA GLY A 803 19.02 -17.84 -20.09
C GLY A 803 18.31 -17.81 -18.73
N GLY A 804 16.98 -17.67 -18.70
CA GLY A 804 16.20 -17.78 -17.47
C GLY A 804 16.18 -19.20 -16.88
N GLN A 805 16.20 -20.22 -17.75
CA GLN A 805 16.23 -21.64 -17.35
C GLN A 805 17.66 -22.16 -17.18
N ASN A 806 18.59 -21.70 -18.03
CA ASN A 806 19.96 -22.20 -18.05
C ASN A 806 20.93 -21.43 -17.16
N THR A 807 20.49 -20.37 -16.49
CA THR A 807 21.29 -19.71 -15.44
C THR A 807 20.59 -19.80 -14.09
N VAL A 808 21.38 -20.00 -13.04
CA VAL A 808 20.90 -20.19 -11.68
C VAL A 808 21.68 -19.33 -10.71
N ARG A 809 21.07 -18.99 -9.58
CA ARG A 809 21.70 -18.24 -8.50
C ARG A 809 21.95 -19.13 -7.30
N SER A 810 23.14 -19.07 -6.75
CA SER A 810 23.50 -19.87 -5.59
C SER A 810 24.78 -19.39 -4.92
N LYS A 811 24.84 -19.51 -3.60
CA LYS A 811 26.08 -19.38 -2.81
C LYS A 811 27.05 -20.55 -3.01
N LEU A 812 26.59 -21.65 -3.62
CA LEU A 812 27.42 -22.80 -3.93
C LEU A 812 28.69 -22.39 -4.68
N PHE A 813 28.57 -21.50 -5.67
CA PHE A 813 29.67 -21.14 -6.56
C PHE A 813 30.89 -20.59 -5.82
N ASP A 814 30.66 -19.83 -4.75
CA ASP A 814 31.71 -19.30 -3.88
C ASP A 814 32.22 -20.36 -2.90
N ASN A 815 31.32 -21.21 -2.40
CA ASN A 815 31.67 -22.33 -1.53
C ASN A 815 32.54 -23.40 -2.20
N LEU A 816 32.59 -23.47 -3.53
CA LEU A 816 33.41 -24.45 -4.26
C LEU A 816 34.92 -24.25 -4.08
N ARG A 817 35.35 -23.01 -3.85
CA ARG A 817 36.78 -22.65 -3.72
C ARG A 817 37.29 -22.64 -2.28
N GLY A 818 36.39 -22.78 -1.31
CA GLY A 818 36.70 -22.72 0.12
C GLY A 818 35.53 -22.14 0.92
N PRO A 819 35.78 -21.62 2.13
CA PRO A 819 34.80 -20.83 2.87
C PRO A 819 34.38 -19.61 2.04
N ASN A 820 33.08 -19.32 1.99
CA ASN A 820 32.58 -18.15 1.30
C ASN A 820 33.06 -16.87 2.01
N VAL A 821 33.70 -15.98 1.26
CA VAL A 821 34.23 -14.70 1.74
C VAL A 821 33.32 -13.51 1.40
N TRP A 822 32.30 -13.71 0.58
CA TRP A 822 31.35 -12.66 0.22
C TRP A 822 30.44 -12.32 1.40
N PRO A 823 30.05 -11.03 1.57
CA PRO A 823 29.07 -10.66 2.58
C PRO A 823 27.76 -11.44 2.37
N GLY A 824 27.09 -11.78 3.47
CA GLY A 824 25.97 -12.75 3.46
C GLY A 824 24.77 -12.34 2.59
N LEU A 825 24.69 -11.08 2.18
CA LEU A 825 23.63 -10.52 1.33
C LEU A 825 23.83 -10.82 -0.17
N TYR A 826 25.01 -11.32 -0.56
CA TYR A 826 25.38 -11.61 -1.94
C TYR A 826 25.43 -13.12 -2.23
N ASP A 827 25.06 -13.46 -3.45
CA ASP A 827 25.35 -14.75 -4.09
C ASP A 827 25.85 -14.51 -5.53
N GLY A 828 26.03 -15.56 -6.33
CA GLY A 828 26.38 -15.43 -7.75
C GLY A 828 25.39 -16.09 -8.70
N ARG A 829 25.19 -15.48 -9.88
CA ARG A 829 24.47 -16.06 -11.04
C ARG A 829 25.43 -16.62 -12.08
N SER A 830 25.31 -17.92 -12.36
CA SER A 830 26.12 -18.67 -13.33
C SER A 830 25.24 -19.52 -14.23
N ILE A 831 25.76 -19.93 -15.39
CA ILE A 831 25.20 -21.06 -16.15
C ILE A 831 25.11 -22.29 -15.24
N GLY A 832 23.99 -23.01 -15.31
CA GLY A 832 23.72 -24.24 -14.57
C GLY A 832 24.72 -25.32 -14.95
N MET A 833 25.51 -25.75 -13.99
CA MET A 833 26.68 -26.62 -14.18
C MET A 833 26.58 -27.88 -13.32
N GLU A 834 27.39 -28.90 -13.60
CA GLU A 834 27.29 -30.22 -12.95
C GLU A 834 27.38 -30.12 -11.42
N SER A 835 28.31 -29.31 -10.91
CA SER A 835 28.46 -29.12 -9.45
C SER A 835 27.18 -28.56 -8.80
N PHE A 836 26.41 -27.73 -9.52
CA PHE A 836 25.12 -27.22 -9.04
C PHE A 836 24.03 -28.29 -9.07
N ARG A 837 24.00 -29.11 -10.13
CA ARG A 837 23.04 -30.22 -10.24
C ARG A 837 23.27 -31.26 -9.14
N GLU A 838 24.53 -31.60 -8.86
CA GLU A 838 24.89 -32.46 -7.73
C GLU A 838 24.48 -31.86 -6.38
N HIS A 839 24.66 -30.54 -6.19
CA HIS A 839 24.25 -29.86 -4.97
C HIS A 839 22.74 -29.91 -4.74
N VAL A 840 21.94 -29.65 -5.79
CA VAL A 840 20.47 -29.75 -5.72
C VAL A 840 20.02 -31.20 -5.51
N ALA A 841 20.77 -32.17 -6.02
CA ALA A 841 20.52 -33.60 -5.78
C ALA A 841 20.93 -34.07 -4.37
N GLY A 842 21.44 -33.18 -3.51
CA GLY A 842 21.80 -33.49 -2.12
C GLY A 842 23.17 -34.15 -1.96
N VAL A 843 24.05 -34.08 -2.95
CA VAL A 843 25.44 -34.55 -2.81
C VAL A 843 26.18 -33.66 -1.83
N ASP A 844 26.98 -34.28 -0.96
CA ASP A 844 27.78 -33.59 0.06
C ASP A 844 28.73 -32.54 -0.55
N LEU A 845 28.82 -31.38 0.09
CA LEU A 845 29.57 -30.23 -0.42
C LEU A 845 31.08 -30.50 -0.52
N ASP A 846 31.66 -31.29 0.39
CA ASP A 846 33.09 -31.58 0.36
C ASP A 846 33.45 -32.54 -0.78
N GLU A 847 32.54 -33.46 -1.11
CA GLU A 847 32.68 -34.30 -2.29
C GLU A 847 32.56 -33.48 -3.59
N ILE A 848 31.61 -32.54 -3.67
CA ILE A 848 31.50 -31.61 -4.81
C ILE A 848 32.77 -30.76 -4.93
N ARG A 849 33.32 -30.24 -3.82
CA ARG A 849 34.58 -29.48 -3.79
C ARG A 849 35.76 -30.29 -4.30
N LYS A 850 35.86 -31.57 -3.92
CA LYS A 850 36.91 -32.48 -4.40
C LYS A 850 36.85 -32.65 -5.92
N ARG A 851 35.66 -32.91 -6.47
CA ARG A 851 35.43 -33.05 -7.92
C ARG A 851 35.69 -31.75 -8.68
N HIS A 852 35.28 -30.62 -8.10
CA HIS A 852 35.58 -29.29 -8.64
C HIS A 852 37.10 -29.05 -8.71
N LYS A 853 37.85 -29.33 -7.65
CA LYS A 853 39.32 -29.19 -7.62
C LYS A 853 40.01 -30.06 -8.68
N ALA A 854 39.53 -31.29 -8.88
CA ALA A 854 40.03 -32.16 -9.94
C ALA A 854 39.77 -31.58 -11.34
N ALA A 855 38.55 -31.05 -11.57
CA ALA A 855 38.19 -30.43 -12.84
C ALA A 855 39.03 -29.18 -13.17
N LEU A 856 39.45 -28.39 -12.16
CA LEU A 856 40.32 -27.23 -12.35
C LEU A 856 41.71 -27.59 -12.92
N GLN A 857 42.18 -28.83 -12.74
CA GLN A 857 43.47 -29.31 -13.27
C GLN A 857 43.39 -29.77 -14.73
N THR A 858 42.19 -29.85 -15.31
CA THR A 858 42.01 -30.19 -16.73
C THR A 858 42.37 -29.01 -17.62
N GLU A 859 42.67 -29.27 -18.90
CA GLU A 859 42.93 -28.22 -19.89
C GLU A 859 41.75 -27.23 -19.99
N SER A 860 40.52 -27.73 -19.86
CA SER A 860 39.30 -26.91 -19.86
C SER A 860 39.12 -26.04 -18.61
N LYS A 861 39.94 -26.23 -17.57
CA LYS A 861 39.80 -25.66 -16.22
C LYS A 861 38.42 -25.87 -15.60
N GLY A 862 37.75 -26.96 -15.97
CA GLY A 862 36.41 -27.32 -15.47
C GLY A 862 35.27 -26.59 -16.15
N PHE A 863 35.49 -25.91 -17.28
CA PHE A 863 34.45 -25.32 -18.12
C PHE A 863 34.02 -26.29 -19.23
N ALA A 864 32.73 -26.34 -19.55
CA ALA A 864 32.24 -27.13 -20.67
C ALA A 864 31.02 -26.47 -21.34
N GLU A 865 30.87 -26.71 -22.63
CA GLU A 865 29.81 -26.13 -23.47
C GLU A 865 28.43 -26.79 -23.25
N ASP A 866 28.43 -28.09 -22.99
CA ASP A 866 27.24 -28.94 -22.82
C ASP A 866 26.65 -28.91 -21.40
N GLY A 867 27.09 -27.97 -20.56
CA GLY A 867 26.67 -27.85 -19.16
C GLY A 867 27.31 -28.88 -18.22
N SER A 868 28.14 -29.82 -18.70
CA SER A 868 28.88 -30.79 -17.86
C SER A 868 30.03 -30.17 -17.07
N GLY A 869 30.27 -28.87 -17.25
CA GLY A 869 31.29 -28.10 -16.54
C GLY A 869 31.07 -28.17 -15.03
N ARG A 870 32.17 -28.05 -14.28
CA ARG A 870 32.18 -28.06 -12.81
C ARG A 870 32.64 -26.73 -12.21
N ALA A 871 33.13 -25.80 -13.02
CA ALA A 871 33.50 -24.45 -12.61
C ALA A 871 32.39 -23.44 -12.94
N ALA A 872 32.26 -22.41 -12.09
CA ALA A 872 31.27 -21.35 -12.29
C ALA A 872 31.56 -20.56 -13.57
N MET A 873 30.51 -20.41 -14.39
CA MET A 873 30.50 -19.67 -15.65
C MET A 873 29.48 -18.53 -15.53
N TRP A 874 29.94 -17.43 -14.93
CA TRP A 874 29.16 -16.23 -14.63
C TRP A 874 28.44 -15.65 -15.86
N ALA A 875 27.12 -15.73 -15.89
CA ALA A 875 26.30 -15.23 -16.98
C ALA A 875 24.93 -14.81 -16.48
N GLY A 876 24.40 -13.72 -17.04
CA GLY A 876 23.06 -13.22 -16.72
C GLY A 876 21.98 -13.92 -17.55
N THR A 877 20.72 -13.63 -17.22
CA THR A 877 19.56 -14.20 -17.94
C THR A 877 19.51 -13.80 -19.42
N GLY A 878 20.17 -12.70 -19.79
CA GLY A 878 20.36 -12.26 -21.18
C GLY A 878 21.34 -13.09 -22.00
N VAL A 879 22.00 -14.12 -21.45
CA VAL A 879 23.01 -14.93 -22.16
C VAL A 879 22.47 -15.54 -23.45
N GLY A 880 21.17 -15.88 -23.49
CA GLY A 880 20.51 -16.43 -24.67
C GLY A 880 20.50 -15.49 -25.89
N LEU A 881 20.79 -14.21 -25.71
CA LEU A 881 20.90 -13.22 -26.80
C LEU A 881 22.34 -13.06 -27.31
N VAL A 882 23.33 -13.64 -26.63
CA VAL A 882 24.75 -13.51 -26.96
C VAL A 882 25.16 -14.68 -27.86
N LYS A 883 25.03 -14.50 -29.18
CA LYS A 883 25.20 -15.60 -30.15
C LYS A 883 26.48 -15.59 -30.97
N ARG A 884 27.29 -14.54 -30.84
CA ARG A 884 28.54 -14.42 -31.58
C ARG A 884 29.59 -13.69 -30.77
N GLU A 885 30.83 -14.13 -30.98
CA GLU A 885 32.00 -13.37 -30.62
C GLU A 885 32.14 -12.16 -31.55
N GLU A 886 32.38 -10.99 -30.98
CA GLU A 886 32.58 -9.74 -31.72
C GLU A 886 33.63 -8.88 -31.03
N PRO A 887 34.39 -8.05 -31.77
CA PRO A 887 35.19 -6.97 -31.19
C PRO A 887 34.37 -6.04 -30.29
N ALA A 888 35.01 -5.48 -29.26
CA ALA A 888 34.29 -4.65 -28.28
C ALA A 888 33.72 -3.35 -28.88
N ASP A 889 34.38 -2.79 -29.90
CA ASP A 889 33.91 -1.62 -30.64
C ASP A 889 32.65 -1.91 -31.44
N ASP A 890 32.60 -3.04 -32.14
CA ASP A 890 31.42 -3.52 -32.86
C ASP A 890 30.24 -3.73 -31.90
N ILE A 891 30.48 -4.27 -30.69
CA ILE A 891 29.44 -4.41 -29.67
C ILE A 891 28.90 -3.03 -29.26
N VAL A 892 29.76 -2.05 -28.97
CA VAL A 892 29.34 -0.70 -28.57
C VAL A 892 28.51 -0.04 -29.67
N GLU A 893 28.94 -0.17 -30.92
CA GLU A 893 28.24 0.37 -32.08
C GLU A 893 26.89 -0.31 -32.33
N ALA A 894 26.84 -1.65 -32.25
CA ALA A 894 25.62 -2.42 -32.42
C ALA A 894 24.57 -2.07 -31.35
N ILE A 895 24.99 -1.87 -30.09
CA ILE A 895 24.08 -1.40 -29.04
C ILE A 895 23.55 0.00 -29.37
N ARG A 896 24.42 0.93 -29.79
CA ARG A 896 24.03 2.31 -30.13
C ARG A 896 22.99 2.34 -31.24
N ALA A 897 23.28 1.68 -32.36
CA ALA A 897 22.38 1.61 -33.50
C ALA A 897 21.08 0.88 -33.14
N GLY A 898 21.19 -0.19 -32.36
CA GLY A 898 20.05 -0.98 -31.90
C GLY A 898 19.07 -0.20 -31.01
N ILE A 899 19.58 0.69 -30.14
CA ILE A 899 18.73 1.56 -29.30
C ILE A 899 17.87 2.47 -30.18
N VAL A 900 18.49 3.19 -31.12
CA VAL A 900 17.79 4.13 -32.01
C VAL A 900 16.71 3.38 -32.79
N LYS A 901 17.08 2.26 -33.41
CA LYS A 901 16.15 1.42 -34.18
C LYS A 901 14.98 0.90 -33.33
N ALA A 902 15.24 0.48 -32.09
CA ALA A 902 14.20 -0.01 -31.20
C ALA A 902 13.21 1.09 -30.78
N LEU A 903 13.72 2.29 -30.46
CA LEU A 903 12.88 3.44 -30.09
C LEU A 903 12.04 3.94 -31.27
N GLU A 904 12.64 4.07 -32.46
CA GLU A 904 11.90 4.42 -33.68
C GLU A 904 10.82 3.39 -34.01
N GLY A 905 11.16 2.10 -33.90
CA GLY A 905 10.21 1.01 -34.13
C GLY A 905 9.07 0.97 -33.12
N ALA A 906 9.33 1.30 -31.85
CA ALA A 906 8.28 1.43 -30.83
C ALA A 906 7.38 2.63 -31.11
N ASN A 907 7.97 3.79 -31.43
CA ASN A 907 7.22 5.00 -31.76
C ASN A 907 6.33 4.84 -33.00
N ALA A 908 6.74 4.02 -33.98
CA ALA A 908 5.93 3.73 -35.17
C ALA A 908 4.70 2.83 -34.89
N ARG A 909 4.65 2.13 -33.75
CA ARG A 909 3.54 1.24 -33.36
C ARG A 909 2.52 1.92 -32.44
N LEU A 910 2.92 3.00 -31.78
CA LEU A 910 2.06 3.88 -30.98
C LEU A 910 1.32 4.84 -31.91
#